data_AF-A0A954A234-F1
#
_entry.id   AF-A0A954A234-F1
#
_cell.length_a   1.000
_cell.length_b   1.000
_cell.length_c   1.000
_cell.angle_alpha   90.00
_cell.angle_beta   90.00
_cell.angle_gamma   90.00
#
_symmetry.space_group_name_H-M   'P 1'
#
loop_
_entity.id
_entity.type
_entity.pdbx_description
1 polymer ?
#
loop_
_entity_poly.entity_id
_entity_poly.type
_entity_poly.pdbx_seq_one_letter_code
_entity_poly.pdbx_strand_id
1 'polypeptide(L)'
;MSTSRNSSARPKCLHVPMVLVPILGLFVAHQPIGAQPPGNPVVPPTKVAQSAGGPTLFPNSASSGFEDPSVAAGTFFKYGTLNPPANVWQKWTWTGSSGIAANGSGFTQFNPSAPEGTRVAFLQGVASIQTTTVLRAGTWRLRFRGAQRARAMGHDHQAVRVFIGGVEFDEIEFEGTSYVDRATRPIVVGAATSISVMIESFNPHGGDHTALIDDVRLEPIAEWYDPSTWGGSVPGASDVVHIPDGVAVSLMSLGTVAGSIQVNGELLAANTNISLDVDWLMVSGSNARLEVGRPDTPFLQDFTLTLTAVDDGTNIMGAGSKFLMAMMAGTIELHGEPRLSWTRLNATALQNGNTLTLLDLVDWDFDDEIVIAGSNFQPQLLPANVPNYVSQAETAKILSVNGTTVTLQSNLAHTHVGGPPQVYNSSNDTWTLDQRAEVGLLTHNVKIQGDLASSSAGYGGHIMIMRPGVPDTGGVAHISSVELYRMGQTAKLGRYPMHWHVMLDHAVGQYFTDSSVHETYNRAVTIHGTDFVSCARNVAYRNLGHAVFLEDGSEQYNEIRDNLVIETLKPTDAQKVLPSDNELEQPQNRCPASFWITNPSNTIIGNVAACTEGTGFWFIFPESPLGLSSSQPYFSGRVPYQNDLGAFEDNVAHSCGSGFDVNDSIWIGAEPAHLDHSIKTNVAWEPSTTAVLRRFTTYACINGIYAGASDEDVRFDDCVVADCNEQIRLAAYHTVQNSLLVADSGNVALGGALRSGYVVYDGAGRLRDSYLDGFDQPGTFAYAATGGATLHPNNRASGLEYNHTGLPRIGFLDYASAVLPSGFPVDPNPTNSQNLADPRKWGMAVRDEDGSIWGTPGATLIGNHPMMYIPTPALDITPVGAVNQYSKLTPLRYGHLRFVSRSSSGQKFVKTDLPDIDVARLDNPTTSTPLPFVLPFPPPPTIAGSFFHYVFKNDQHHQFPVIVQDDFIYTVDWPAGFQTPSGTLVKQLEVTLDDVELGDSVYVCLRQLGALPSLAGPVGQQVTSAFALVYATSTSFWNDGTDVWIKYVAVPDEETLIFTW
;
A
#
# COMPACT_ATOMS: atom_id res chain seq x y z
N MET A 1 -50.33 -13.50 -25.53
CA MET A 1 -51.13 -13.20 -26.73
C MET A 1 -50.20 -12.61 -27.79
N SER A 2 -50.29 -13.15 -29.01
CA SER A 2 -49.88 -12.62 -30.33
C SER A 2 -48.46 -12.00 -30.49
N THR A 3 -47.50 -12.68 -31.14
CA THR A 3 -47.18 -12.73 -32.61
C THR A 3 -45.91 -11.91 -32.88
N SER A 4 -44.92 -12.25 -33.71
CA SER A 4 -44.84 -13.09 -34.92
C SER A 4 -43.36 -13.38 -35.28
N ARG A 5 -43.01 -14.65 -35.54
CA ARG A 5 -42.58 -15.24 -36.85
C ARG A 5 -41.43 -14.53 -37.59
N ASN A 6 -40.25 -15.15 -37.64
CA ASN A 6 -39.77 -16.09 -38.70
C ASN A 6 -39.68 -15.49 -40.11
N SER A 7 -38.48 -15.45 -40.69
CA SER A 7 -38.21 -16.20 -41.93
C SER A 7 -36.71 -16.32 -42.25
N SER A 8 -36.39 -17.52 -42.71
CA SER A 8 -35.12 -18.10 -43.13
C SER A 8 -34.81 -17.85 -44.61
N ALA A 9 -33.52 -17.88 -45.01
CA ALA A 9 -33.10 -18.50 -46.27
C ALA A 9 -31.57 -18.81 -46.30
N ARG A 10 -31.24 -20.09 -46.53
CA ARG A 10 -29.92 -20.64 -46.94
C ARG A 10 -29.78 -20.51 -48.50
N PRO A 11 -28.80 -21.12 -49.26
CA PRO A 11 -27.63 -21.96 -48.92
C PRO A 11 -26.33 -21.81 -49.80
N LYS A 12 -25.27 -22.54 -49.37
CA LYS A 12 -24.16 -23.20 -50.13
C LYS A 12 -23.07 -22.37 -50.84
N CYS A 13 -21.80 -22.57 -50.44
CA CYS A 13 -20.77 -23.15 -51.32
C CYS A 13 -19.45 -23.57 -50.62
N LEU A 14 -18.93 -24.69 -51.13
CA LEU A 14 -17.61 -25.37 -51.13
C LEU A 14 -16.37 -24.87 -50.33
N HIS A 15 -15.65 -25.87 -49.81
CA HIS A 15 -14.26 -25.87 -49.30
C HIS A 15 -13.19 -25.53 -50.35
N VAL A 16 -12.12 -24.82 -49.93
CA VAL A 16 -10.67 -25.16 -50.12
C VAL A 16 -9.87 -24.47 -48.98
N PRO A 17 -8.85 -25.11 -48.34
CA PRO A 17 -8.13 -24.54 -47.21
C PRO A 17 -6.90 -23.73 -47.67
N MET A 18 -6.62 -22.61 -47.01
CA MET A 18 -5.31 -21.96 -47.09
C MET A 18 -4.93 -21.43 -45.70
N VAL A 19 -3.81 -21.95 -45.21
CA VAL A 19 -3.15 -21.57 -43.95
C VAL A 19 -2.68 -20.13 -44.07
N LEU A 20 -3.17 -19.25 -43.19
CA LEU A 20 -2.51 -17.99 -42.87
C LEU A 20 -2.75 -17.65 -41.39
N VAL A 21 -1.64 -17.40 -40.70
CA VAL A 21 -1.52 -16.98 -39.31
C VAL A 21 -2.23 -15.63 -39.10
N PRO A 22 -3.10 -15.46 -38.08
CA PRO A 22 -3.58 -14.13 -37.71
C PRO A 22 -2.71 -13.53 -36.60
N ILE A 23 -2.07 -12.42 -36.93
CA ILE A 23 -1.56 -11.43 -35.98
C ILE A 23 -2.80 -10.74 -35.37
N LEU A 24 -2.92 -10.76 -34.04
CA LEU A 24 -3.97 -10.06 -33.29
C LEU A 24 -3.82 -8.54 -33.48
N GLY A 25 -4.92 -7.89 -33.87
CA GLY A 25 -5.07 -6.43 -33.79
C GLY A 25 -5.81 -6.04 -32.51
N LEU A 26 -5.23 -5.11 -31.75
CA LEU A 26 -5.89 -4.38 -30.66
C LEU A 26 -6.97 -3.46 -31.25
N PHE A 27 -8.16 -3.47 -30.64
CA PHE A 27 -9.21 -2.49 -30.89
C PHE A 27 -9.01 -1.27 -29.98
N VAL A 28 -8.90 -0.07 -30.57
CA VAL A 28 -9.09 1.22 -29.90
C VAL A 28 -10.29 1.90 -30.53
N ALA A 29 -11.28 2.25 -29.70
CA ALA A 29 -12.48 2.97 -30.10
C ALA A 29 -12.13 4.39 -30.58
N HIS A 30 -12.59 4.77 -31.77
CA HIS A 30 -12.56 6.14 -32.28
C HIS A 30 -13.99 6.72 -32.28
N GLN A 31 -14.17 7.91 -31.69
CA GLN A 31 -15.29 8.81 -31.98
C GLN A 31 -14.78 9.94 -32.91
N PRO A 32 -15.56 10.41 -33.91
CA PRO A 32 -15.06 11.35 -34.90
C PRO A 32 -15.40 12.81 -34.56
N ILE A 33 -14.43 13.71 -34.65
CA ILE A 33 -14.68 15.16 -34.79
C ILE A 33 -13.92 15.64 -36.02
N GLY A 34 -14.64 16.34 -36.91
CA GLY A 34 -14.13 16.83 -38.18
C GLY A 34 -13.21 18.03 -38.01
N ALA A 35 -12.05 17.99 -38.70
CA ALA A 35 -11.17 19.12 -38.90
C ALA A 35 -10.68 19.18 -40.36
N GLN A 36 -10.46 20.40 -40.83
CA GLN A 36 -9.93 20.81 -42.14
C GLN A 36 -8.64 20.08 -42.55
N PRO A 37 -8.28 20.02 -43.86
CA PRO A 37 -7.10 19.29 -44.31
C PRO A 37 -5.82 19.93 -43.75
N PRO A 38 -4.92 19.17 -43.10
CA PRO A 38 -3.66 19.72 -42.63
C PRO A 38 -2.72 19.99 -43.81
N GLY A 39 -2.02 21.12 -43.74
CA GLY A 39 -0.82 21.33 -44.57
C GLY A 39 0.21 20.24 -44.30
N ASN A 40 1.08 19.98 -45.27
CA ASN A 40 2.10 18.92 -45.19
C ASN A 40 2.82 18.94 -43.82
N PRO A 41 2.84 17.83 -43.07
CA PRO A 41 3.60 17.76 -41.82
C PRO A 41 5.09 17.94 -42.14
N VAL A 42 5.71 18.92 -41.49
CA VAL A 42 7.17 19.04 -41.45
C VAL A 42 7.66 17.85 -40.63
N VAL A 43 8.25 16.85 -41.28
CA VAL A 43 8.91 15.73 -40.57
C VAL A 43 10.08 16.33 -39.78
N PRO A 44 10.13 16.15 -38.45
CA PRO A 44 11.24 16.65 -37.66
C PRO A 44 12.57 16.08 -38.20
N PRO A 45 13.62 16.90 -38.33
CA PRO A 45 14.93 16.40 -38.73
C PRO A 45 15.43 15.33 -37.75
N THR A 46 15.93 14.22 -38.29
CA THR A 46 16.49 13.10 -37.50
C THR A 46 18.00 13.19 -37.44
N LYS A 47 18.56 13.05 -36.24
CA LYS A 47 19.99 13.05 -35.94
C LYS A 47 20.40 11.66 -35.44
N VAL A 48 21.15 10.93 -36.25
CA VAL A 48 21.66 9.60 -35.88
C VAL A 48 23.10 9.74 -35.42
N ALA A 49 23.38 9.28 -34.21
CA ALA A 49 24.72 9.29 -33.63
C ALA A 49 25.66 8.38 -34.44
N GLN A 50 26.86 8.88 -34.71
CA GLN A 50 27.95 8.15 -35.34
C GLN A 50 28.98 7.80 -34.26
N SER A 51 29.56 6.60 -34.35
CA SER A 51 30.67 6.21 -33.47
C SER A 51 31.85 7.19 -33.60
N ALA A 52 32.53 7.52 -32.51
CA ALA A 52 33.76 8.33 -32.51
C ALA A 52 35.00 7.65 -33.13
N GLY A 53 34.78 6.59 -33.92
CA GLY A 53 35.77 5.63 -34.41
C GLY A 53 35.57 4.24 -33.77
N GLY A 54 36.04 3.19 -34.43
CA GLY A 54 36.00 1.83 -33.85
C GLY A 54 36.84 1.74 -32.57
N PRO A 55 36.54 0.78 -31.67
CA PRO A 55 37.35 0.55 -30.48
C PRO A 55 38.80 0.38 -30.91
N THR A 56 39.71 1.10 -30.25
CA THR A 56 41.13 0.89 -30.51
C THR A 56 41.57 -0.18 -29.54
N LEU A 57 41.77 -1.39 -30.06
CA LEU A 57 42.68 -2.30 -29.38
C LEU A 57 44.00 -1.54 -29.22
N PHE A 58 44.64 -1.68 -28.07
CA PHE A 58 45.89 -0.99 -27.76
C PHE A 58 46.80 -0.94 -29.02
N PRO A 59 47.20 0.26 -29.48
CA PRO A 59 47.52 0.60 -30.88
C PRO A 59 48.72 -0.11 -31.52
N ASN A 60 49.27 -1.16 -30.88
CA ASN A 60 50.43 -1.91 -31.33
C ASN A 60 50.24 -3.44 -31.43
N SER A 61 49.04 -4.03 -31.46
CA SER A 61 48.96 -5.48 -31.73
C SER A 61 47.62 -6.05 -32.20
N ALA A 62 47.70 -7.18 -32.92
CA ALA A 62 46.61 -8.03 -33.36
C ALA A 62 45.93 -8.87 -32.24
N SER A 63 45.98 -8.47 -30.97
CA SER A 63 45.19 -9.07 -29.87
C SER A 63 45.22 -8.18 -28.63
N SER A 64 44.07 -7.67 -28.20
CA SER A 64 43.88 -7.04 -26.87
C SER A 64 43.85 -8.09 -25.75
N GLY A 65 43.62 -9.35 -26.12
CA GLY A 65 43.49 -10.47 -25.21
C GLY A 65 44.81 -11.03 -24.74
N PHE A 66 44.75 -11.81 -23.67
CA PHE A 66 45.89 -12.42 -22.99
C PHE A 66 46.43 -13.65 -23.74
N GLU A 67 46.47 -13.56 -25.07
CA GLU A 67 46.79 -14.67 -25.97
C GLU A 67 48.30 -14.85 -26.24
N ASP A 68 49.13 -13.91 -25.81
CA ASP A 68 50.58 -13.91 -26.02
C ASP A 68 51.31 -13.63 -24.68
N PRO A 69 52.21 -14.53 -24.22
CA PRO A 69 52.75 -15.70 -24.91
C PRO A 69 51.87 -16.94 -24.80
N SER A 70 52.01 -17.83 -25.78
CA SER A 70 51.35 -19.14 -25.71
C SER A 70 51.84 -19.94 -24.50
N VAL A 71 50.89 -20.39 -23.69
CA VAL A 71 51.19 -21.35 -22.61
C VAL A 71 51.18 -22.76 -23.21
N ALA A 72 52.27 -23.53 -23.05
CA ALA A 72 52.46 -24.82 -23.70
C ALA A 72 51.49 -25.90 -23.17
N ALA A 73 51.10 -26.84 -24.05
CA ALA A 73 50.27 -27.98 -23.67
C ALA A 73 50.93 -28.79 -22.53
N GLY A 74 50.29 -28.84 -21.36
CA GLY A 74 50.74 -29.57 -20.17
C GLY A 74 51.09 -28.71 -18.95
N THR A 75 51.31 -27.40 -19.11
CA THR A 75 51.40 -26.42 -18.00
C THR A 75 50.35 -25.35 -18.27
N PHE A 76 49.11 -25.56 -17.83
CA PHE A 76 47.94 -24.83 -18.30
C PHE A 76 47.84 -23.35 -17.84
N PHE A 77 48.81 -22.83 -17.06
CA PHE A 77 48.91 -21.43 -16.64
C PHE A 77 50.38 -21.04 -16.39
N LYS A 78 50.68 -19.73 -16.36
CA LYS A 78 52.03 -19.21 -16.09
C LYS A 78 51.98 -17.83 -15.42
N TYR A 79 52.65 -17.69 -14.26
CA TYR A 79 52.86 -16.41 -13.59
C TYR A 79 53.78 -15.49 -14.41
N GLY A 80 53.48 -14.19 -14.43
CA GLY A 80 54.33 -13.16 -15.04
C GLY A 80 55.60 -12.95 -14.21
N THR A 81 56.77 -12.89 -14.86
CA THR A 81 58.04 -12.57 -14.19
C THR A 81 58.42 -11.11 -14.39
N LEU A 82 58.95 -10.45 -13.35
CA LEU A 82 59.38 -9.04 -13.28
C LEU A 82 60.45 -8.57 -14.30
N ASN A 83 60.92 -9.43 -15.21
CA ASN A 83 61.80 -9.06 -16.33
C ASN A 83 61.82 -10.20 -17.38
N PRO A 84 60.85 -10.24 -18.28
CA PRO A 84 60.82 -11.26 -19.32
C PRO A 84 61.88 -10.99 -20.41
N PRO A 85 62.46 -12.03 -21.04
CA PRO A 85 63.26 -11.85 -22.26
C PRO A 85 62.47 -11.02 -23.28
N ALA A 86 63.16 -10.19 -24.05
CA ALA A 86 62.66 -9.09 -24.89
C ALA A 86 61.63 -9.44 -26.00
N ASN A 87 60.95 -10.58 -25.92
CA ASN A 87 60.17 -11.18 -26.99
C ASN A 87 58.90 -11.90 -26.49
N VAL A 88 58.61 -11.93 -25.18
CA VAL A 88 57.64 -12.92 -24.64
C VAL A 88 56.49 -12.31 -23.83
N TRP A 89 56.58 -11.08 -23.29
CA TRP A 89 55.50 -10.50 -22.45
C TRP A 89 55.36 -8.97 -22.57
N GLN A 90 55.93 -8.34 -23.60
CA GLN A 90 56.20 -6.90 -23.64
C GLN A 90 54.99 -5.95 -23.59
N LYS A 91 53.75 -6.45 -23.61
CA LYS A 91 52.53 -5.61 -23.70
C LYS A 91 51.95 -5.21 -22.36
N TRP A 92 52.01 -6.13 -21.39
CA TRP A 92 51.53 -5.92 -20.02
C TRP A 92 52.70 -6.14 -19.07
N THR A 93 52.83 -5.25 -18.09
CA THR A 93 53.71 -5.40 -16.93
C THR A 93 52.90 -6.12 -15.86
N TRP A 94 53.47 -7.20 -15.33
CA TRP A 94 52.82 -8.08 -14.36
C TRP A 94 53.53 -7.94 -13.02
N THR A 95 52.78 -7.74 -11.95
CA THR A 95 53.31 -7.68 -10.58
C THR A 95 52.54 -8.58 -9.64
N GLY A 96 53.16 -8.97 -8.53
CA GLY A 96 52.57 -9.90 -7.56
C GLY A 96 52.30 -11.28 -8.17
N SER A 97 51.25 -11.95 -7.69
CA SER A 97 50.81 -13.28 -8.16
C SER A 97 49.88 -13.18 -9.36
N SER A 98 50.25 -12.40 -10.38
CA SER A 98 49.51 -12.29 -11.64
C SER A 98 50.11 -13.15 -12.76
N GLY A 99 49.31 -13.51 -13.76
CA GLY A 99 49.78 -14.26 -14.92
C GLY A 99 48.69 -14.59 -15.94
N ILE A 100 48.97 -15.53 -16.85
CA ILE A 100 48.04 -15.98 -17.89
C ILE A 100 47.64 -17.43 -17.67
N ALA A 101 46.36 -17.74 -17.82
CA ALA A 101 45.78 -19.08 -17.73
C ALA A 101 45.07 -19.45 -19.03
N ALA A 102 45.21 -20.69 -19.50
CA ALA A 102 44.44 -21.21 -20.63
C ALA A 102 43.06 -21.72 -20.16
N ASN A 103 42.08 -21.81 -21.07
CA ASN A 103 40.81 -22.48 -20.79
C ASN A 103 41.04 -23.94 -20.33
N GLY A 104 40.33 -24.37 -19.29
CA GLY A 104 40.50 -25.71 -18.72
C GLY A 104 41.73 -25.87 -17.81
N SER A 105 42.42 -24.78 -17.45
CA SER A 105 43.53 -24.80 -16.50
C SER A 105 43.06 -24.93 -15.05
N GLY A 106 43.99 -25.12 -14.10
CA GLY A 106 43.67 -25.10 -12.67
C GLY A 106 42.99 -23.81 -12.18
N PHE A 107 43.12 -22.70 -12.91
CA PHE A 107 42.44 -21.42 -12.62
C PHE A 107 41.08 -21.27 -13.31
N THR A 108 40.78 -22.06 -14.34
CA THR A 108 39.64 -21.84 -15.25
C THR A 108 38.82 -23.09 -15.54
N GLN A 109 39.16 -24.25 -14.96
CA GLN A 109 38.54 -25.55 -15.27
C GLN A 109 37.03 -25.61 -15.03
N PHE A 110 36.50 -24.74 -14.16
CA PHE A 110 35.07 -24.62 -13.86
C PHE A 110 34.47 -23.29 -14.34
N ASN A 111 35.24 -22.45 -15.00
CA ASN A 111 34.76 -21.20 -15.60
C ASN A 111 34.35 -21.45 -17.07
N PRO A 112 33.47 -20.62 -17.64
CA PRO A 112 33.28 -20.54 -19.08
C PRO A 112 34.60 -20.25 -19.82
N SER A 113 34.62 -20.49 -21.13
CA SER A 113 35.80 -20.16 -21.95
C SER A 113 36.06 -18.64 -21.97
N ALA A 114 37.35 -18.27 -22.00
CA ALA A 114 37.79 -16.87 -22.11
C ALA A 114 37.12 -16.14 -23.29
N PRO A 115 36.63 -14.90 -23.10
CA PRO A 115 35.87 -14.17 -24.12
C PRO A 115 36.56 -13.84 -25.44
N GLU A 116 37.85 -13.44 -25.45
CA GLU A 116 38.56 -13.03 -26.68
C GLU A 116 39.26 -14.22 -27.37
N GLY A 117 39.37 -15.36 -26.70
CA GLY A 117 40.07 -16.53 -27.24
C GLY A 117 40.12 -17.74 -26.32
N THR A 118 41.34 -18.19 -26.02
CA THR A 118 41.59 -19.43 -25.25
C THR A 118 42.33 -19.18 -23.95
N ARG A 119 42.62 -17.91 -23.62
CA ARG A 119 43.45 -17.52 -22.48
C ARG A 119 42.90 -16.28 -21.80
N VAL A 120 43.23 -16.14 -20.51
CA VAL A 120 42.76 -15.07 -19.63
C VAL A 120 43.89 -14.61 -18.70
N ALA A 121 43.90 -13.34 -18.30
CA ALA A 121 44.74 -12.90 -17.19
C ALA A 121 44.13 -13.35 -15.86
N PHE A 122 44.96 -13.90 -14.98
CA PHE A 122 44.57 -14.15 -13.60
C PHE A 122 45.31 -13.19 -12.67
N LEU A 123 44.58 -12.64 -11.70
CA LEU A 123 45.07 -11.76 -10.65
C LEU A 123 44.77 -12.43 -9.30
N GLN A 124 45.78 -13.09 -8.72
CA GLN A 124 45.63 -13.84 -7.47
C GLN A 124 46.17 -13.04 -6.29
N GLY A 125 45.42 -12.97 -5.19
CA GLY A 125 45.86 -12.25 -3.99
C GLY A 125 46.02 -10.75 -4.25
N VAL A 126 47.19 -10.20 -3.90
CA VAL A 126 47.57 -8.83 -4.25
C VAL A 126 48.49 -8.87 -5.47
N ALA A 127 47.97 -8.44 -6.62
CA ALA A 127 48.66 -8.52 -7.91
C ALA A 127 48.12 -7.49 -8.88
N SER A 128 48.91 -7.06 -9.87
CA SER A 128 48.44 -6.11 -10.88
C SER A 128 48.97 -6.41 -12.29
N ILE A 129 48.21 -5.95 -13.28
CA ILE A 129 48.61 -5.85 -14.68
C ILE A 129 48.57 -4.39 -15.11
N GLN A 130 49.60 -3.93 -15.81
CA GLN A 130 49.68 -2.56 -16.29
C GLN A 130 50.21 -2.47 -17.72
N THR A 131 49.64 -1.58 -18.53
CA THR A 131 50.17 -1.22 -19.85
C THR A 131 50.18 0.30 -20.02
N THR A 132 50.84 0.78 -21.08
CA THR A 132 50.84 2.19 -21.47
C THR A 132 50.45 2.32 -22.94
N THR A 133 49.63 3.31 -23.25
CA THR A 133 49.18 3.60 -24.61
C THR A 133 49.18 5.09 -24.87
N VAL A 134 49.03 5.50 -26.13
CA VAL A 134 48.83 6.90 -26.50
C VAL A 134 47.38 7.08 -26.90
N LEU A 135 46.64 7.91 -26.17
CA LEU A 135 45.30 8.34 -26.55
C LEU A 135 45.40 9.67 -27.29
N ARG A 136 44.63 9.81 -28.38
CA ARG A 136 44.40 11.12 -28.99
C ARG A 136 43.46 11.94 -28.12
N ALA A 137 43.40 13.24 -28.38
CA ALA A 137 42.40 14.10 -27.75
C ALA A 137 40.97 13.59 -28.03
N GLY A 138 40.09 13.72 -27.04
CA GLY A 138 38.70 13.27 -27.06
C GLY A 138 38.33 12.47 -25.80
N THR A 139 37.09 11.99 -25.76
CA THR A 139 36.55 11.20 -24.65
C THR A 139 36.70 9.69 -24.89
N TRP A 140 37.13 8.96 -23.86
CA TRP A 140 37.45 7.53 -23.92
C TRP A 140 36.89 6.78 -22.71
N ARG A 141 36.65 5.48 -22.81
CA ARG A 141 36.51 4.60 -21.64
C ARG A 141 37.27 3.29 -21.85
N LEU A 142 37.64 2.66 -20.75
CA LEU A 142 38.17 1.30 -20.73
C LEU A 142 37.01 0.32 -20.57
N ARG A 143 36.96 -0.71 -21.40
CA ARG A 143 36.11 -1.88 -21.21
C ARG A 143 36.96 -3.12 -21.03
N PHE A 144 36.48 -4.06 -20.24
CA PHE A 144 37.07 -5.38 -20.07
C PHE A 144 36.02 -6.37 -19.57
N ARG A 145 36.29 -7.66 -19.70
CA ARG A 145 35.45 -8.72 -19.16
C ARG A 145 36.11 -9.37 -17.96
N GLY A 146 35.39 -9.52 -16.86
CA GLY A 146 35.93 -10.13 -15.64
C GLY A 146 35.03 -11.18 -15.01
N ALA A 147 35.63 -12.09 -14.25
CA ALA A 147 34.93 -13.17 -13.54
C ALA A 147 35.69 -13.57 -12.26
N GLN A 148 34.98 -14.12 -11.28
CA GLN A 148 35.59 -14.87 -10.17
C GLN A 148 36.07 -16.23 -10.65
N ARG A 149 37.19 -16.72 -10.12
CA ARG A 149 37.58 -18.12 -10.32
C ARG A 149 36.55 -19.07 -9.71
N ALA A 150 36.13 -20.05 -10.49
CA ALA A 150 35.21 -21.10 -10.07
C ALA A 150 35.93 -22.23 -9.31
N ARG A 151 35.30 -22.75 -8.24
CA ARG A 151 35.77 -23.90 -7.46
C ARG A 151 34.71 -25.00 -7.42
N ALA A 152 35.13 -26.21 -7.02
CA ALA A 152 34.23 -27.37 -6.95
C ALA A 152 33.03 -27.19 -5.97
N MET A 153 33.15 -26.31 -4.97
CA MET A 153 32.07 -26.00 -3.99
C MET A 153 31.92 -24.48 -3.77
N GLY A 154 31.89 -23.68 -4.84
CA GLY A 154 31.69 -22.22 -4.76
C GLY A 154 32.58 -21.45 -5.74
N HIS A 155 32.82 -20.18 -5.45
CA HIS A 155 33.69 -19.31 -6.24
C HIS A 155 34.50 -18.38 -5.33
N ASP A 156 35.52 -17.72 -5.90
CA ASP A 156 36.35 -16.75 -5.19
C ASP A 156 35.64 -15.41 -4.98
N HIS A 157 36.16 -14.59 -4.07
CA HIS A 157 35.75 -13.20 -3.83
C HIS A 157 36.96 -12.28 -3.98
N GLN A 158 37.44 -12.12 -5.21
CA GLN A 158 38.57 -11.26 -5.53
C GLN A 158 38.05 -9.95 -6.13
N ALA A 159 38.33 -8.84 -5.46
CA ALA A 159 38.08 -7.50 -5.98
C ALA A 159 39.29 -6.97 -6.77
N VAL A 160 39.00 -6.10 -7.75
CA VAL A 160 39.98 -5.39 -8.56
C VAL A 160 39.75 -3.88 -8.55
N ARG A 161 40.80 -3.09 -8.79
CA ARG A 161 40.75 -1.64 -8.99
C ARG A 161 41.34 -1.28 -10.34
N VAL A 162 40.70 -0.35 -11.04
CA VAL A 162 41.16 0.13 -12.34
C VAL A 162 41.79 1.50 -12.19
N PHE A 163 43.01 1.67 -12.72
CA PHE A 163 43.69 2.95 -12.76
C PHE A 163 43.95 3.37 -14.21
N ILE A 164 43.63 4.62 -14.54
CA ILE A 164 43.91 5.20 -15.86
C ILE A 164 44.65 6.53 -15.66
N GLY A 165 45.85 6.64 -16.24
CA GLY A 165 46.73 7.79 -16.02
C GLY A 165 47.22 7.95 -14.57
N GLY A 166 47.15 6.89 -13.76
CA GLY A 166 47.52 6.91 -12.33
C GLY A 166 46.40 7.36 -11.40
N VAL A 167 45.22 7.66 -11.93
CA VAL A 167 44.00 7.96 -11.16
C VAL A 167 43.21 6.66 -11.00
N GLU A 168 42.76 6.35 -9.78
CA GLU A 168 41.85 5.23 -9.48
C GLU A 168 40.43 5.56 -9.96
N PHE A 169 39.76 4.62 -10.60
CA PHE A 169 38.43 4.82 -11.18
C PHE A 169 37.36 4.01 -10.47
N ASP A 170 37.44 2.69 -10.58
CA ASP A 170 36.40 1.78 -10.09
C ASP A 170 37.05 0.67 -9.25
N GLU A 171 36.46 0.39 -8.09
CA GLU A 171 36.65 -0.86 -7.36
C GLU A 171 35.53 -1.82 -7.79
N ILE A 172 35.91 -2.99 -8.32
CA ILE A 172 34.99 -3.93 -8.96
C ILE A 172 35.14 -5.29 -8.31
N GLU A 173 34.04 -5.80 -7.76
CA GLU A 173 33.88 -7.21 -7.44
C GLU A 173 32.99 -7.88 -8.49
N PHE A 174 33.41 -9.05 -8.98
CA PHE A 174 32.61 -9.82 -9.94
C PHE A 174 31.63 -10.71 -9.17
N GLU A 175 30.36 -10.72 -9.61
CA GLU A 175 29.25 -11.41 -8.93
C GLU A 175 29.30 -12.94 -9.03
N GLY A 176 30.17 -13.49 -9.86
CA GLY A 176 30.26 -14.93 -10.03
C GLY A 176 31.28 -15.35 -11.06
N THR A 177 31.11 -16.58 -11.57
CA THR A 177 32.11 -17.28 -12.38
C THR A 177 32.02 -17.01 -13.87
N SER A 178 30.97 -16.33 -14.31
CA SER A 178 30.75 -15.94 -15.70
C SER A 178 31.44 -14.62 -15.99
N TYR A 179 32.03 -14.49 -17.19
CA TYR A 179 32.63 -13.24 -17.64
C TYR A 179 31.56 -12.17 -17.88
N VAL A 180 31.63 -11.08 -17.12
CA VAL A 180 30.76 -9.91 -17.24
C VAL A 180 31.53 -8.73 -17.83
N ASP A 181 30.91 -7.99 -18.75
CA ASP A 181 31.48 -6.78 -19.34
C ASP A 181 31.44 -5.66 -18.29
N ARG A 182 32.58 -5.00 -18.07
CA ARG A 182 32.74 -3.85 -17.19
C ARG A 182 33.34 -2.72 -17.98
N ALA A 183 32.85 -1.51 -17.77
CA ALA A 183 33.31 -0.30 -18.44
C ALA A 183 33.62 0.78 -17.40
N THR A 184 34.71 1.52 -17.54
CA THR A 184 34.94 2.70 -16.71
C THR A 184 34.02 3.85 -17.12
N ARG A 185 33.90 4.86 -16.26
CA ARG A 185 33.31 6.15 -16.63
C ARG A 185 34.09 6.81 -17.80
N PRO A 186 33.45 7.72 -18.57
CA PRO A 186 34.13 8.50 -19.60
C PRO A 186 35.32 9.31 -19.06
N ILE A 187 36.41 9.36 -19.83
CA ILE A 187 37.67 10.04 -19.52
C ILE A 187 37.99 11.02 -20.64
N VAL A 188 38.13 12.30 -20.31
CA VAL A 188 38.47 13.34 -21.27
C VAL A 188 39.99 13.47 -21.39
N VAL A 189 40.50 13.32 -22.62
CA VAL A 189 41.91 13.53 -22.96
C VAL A 189 42.03 14.85 -23.72
N GLY A 190 42.64 15.88 -23.12
CA GLY A 190 42.71 17.22 -23.73
C GLY A 190 43.71 17.37 -24.88
N ALA A 191 44.78 16.57 -24.89
CA ALA A 191 45.78 16.53 -25.95
C ALA A 191 46.35 15.11 -26.05
N ALA A 192 46.88 14.74 -27.22
CA ALA A 192 47.45 13.41 -27.40
C ALA A 192 48.55 13.14 -26.38
N THR A 193 48.35 12.14 -25.53
CA THR A 193 49.24 11.87 -24.38
C THR A 193 49.38 10.38 -24.14
N SER A 194 50.52 9.99 -23.56
CA SER A 194 50.69 8.62 -23.09
C SER A 194 49.98 8.44 -21.75
N ILE A 195 49.12 7.43 -21.67
CA ILE A 195 48.32 7.09 -20.49
C ILE A 195 48.63 5.66 -20.05
N SER A 196 48.78 5.45 -18.75
CA SER A 196 48.89 4.11 -18.18
C SER A 196 47.50 3.53 -17.91
N VAL A 197 47.29 2.26 -18.19
CA VAL A 197 46.10 1.50 -17.78
C VAL A 197 46.57 0.39 -16.86
N MET A 198 46.08 0.34 -15.63
CA MET A 198 46.39 -0.71 -14.65
C MET A 198 45.09 -1.32 -14.13
N ILE A 199 45.11 -2.64 -13.94
CA ILE A 199 44.10 -3.38 -13.18
C ILE A 199 44.85 -4.05 -12.03
N GLU A 200 44.56 -3.64 -10.81
CA GLU A 200 45.14 -4.16 -9.58
C GLU A 200 44.11 -5.00 -8.84
N SER A 201 44.56 -5.98 -8.07
CA SER A 201 43.73 -6.82 -7.21
C SER A 201 44.28 -6.74 -5.78
N PHE A 202 43.42 -6.75 -4.76
CA PHE A 202 43.84 -6.50 -3.36
C PHE A 202 43.32 -7.50 -2.31
N ASN A 203 42.56 -8.52 -2.71
CA ASN A 203 42.10 -9.67 -1.90
C ASN A 203 41.56 -9.31 -0.50
N PRO A 204 40.39 -8.64 -0.43
CA PRO A 204 39.82 -8.17 0.84
C PRO A 204 39.53 -9.29 1.84
N HIS A 205 39.31 -10.52 1.38
CA HIS A 205 38.95 -11.67 2.23
C HIS A 205 40.14 -12.55 2.63
N GLY A 206 41.36 -12.22 2.22
CA GLY A 206 42.56 -13.04 2.44
C GLY A 206 42.51 -14.40 1.71
N GLY A 207 43.49 -15.27 1.94
CA GLY A 207 43.54 -16.60 1.31
C GLY A 207 43.90 -16.58 -0.18
N ASP A 208 43.59 -17.66 -0.89
CA ASP A 208 43.93 -17.85 -2.31
C ASP A 208 42.77 -17.41 -3.22
N HIS A 209 42.42 -16.13 -3.30
CA HIS A 209 41.38 -15.67 -4.22
C HIS A 209 41.96 -15.20 -5.55
N THR A 210 41.20 -15.35 -6.64
CA THR A 210 41.64 -14.99 -7.99
C THR A 210 40.53 -14.38 -8.82
N ALA A 211 40.81 -13.23 -9.42
CA ALA A 211 40.00 -12.60 -10.45
C ALA A 211 40.57 -12.96 -11.83
N LEU A 212 39.67 -13.15 -12.79
CA LEU A 212 39.99 -13.45 -14.19
C LEU A 212 39.60 -12.24 -15.03
N ILE A 213 40.50 -11.75 -15.90
CA ILE A 213 40.31 -10.55 -16.74
C ILE A 213 40.63 -10.89 -18.21
N ASP A 214 39.78 -10.46 -19.14
CA ASP A 214 39.96 -10.59 -20.59
C ASP A 214 39.34 -9.43 -21.38
N ASP A 215 39.50 -9.38 -22.71
CA ASP A 215 38.83 -8.43 -23.63
C ASP A 215 39.03 -6.95 -23.24
N VAL A 216 40.26 -6.59 -22.86
CA VAL A 216 40.58 -5.23 -22.40
C VAL A 216 40.73 -4.27 -23.59
N ARG A 217 39.79 -3.34 -23.76
CA ARG A 217 39.71 -2.40 -24.89
C ARG A 217 39.54 -0.95 -24.43
N LEU A 218 40.12 -0.01 -25.17
CA LEU A 218 39.83 1.41 -25.03
C LEU A 218 38.95 1.85 -26.20
N GLU A 219 37.76 2.34 -25.90
CA GLU A 219 36.83 2.81 -26.92
C GLU A 219 36.65 4.33 -26.83
N PRO A 220 36.68 5.03 -27.98
CA PRO A 220 36.34 6.43 -28.01
C PRO A 220 34.81 6.57 -27.85
N ILE A 221 34.38 7.55 -27.06
CA ILE A 221 32.98 7.88 -26.86
C ILE A 221 32.67 9.12 -27.69
N ALA A 222 31.56 9.09 -28.43
CA ALA A 222 31.12 10.24 -29.20
C ALA A 222 30.65 11.35 -28.26
N GLU A 223 31.06 12.59 -28.51
CA GLU A 223 30.68 13.72 -27.66
C GLU A 223 29.44 14.39 -28.23
N TRP A 224 28.45 14.70 -27.37
CA TRP A 224 27.20 15.31 -27.83
C TRP A 224 27.42 16.61 -28.62
N TYR A 225 28.39 17.44 -28.22
CA TYR A 225 28.64 18.73 -28.85
C TYR A 225 29.63 18.69 -30.02
N ASP A 226 30.14 17.51 -30.39
CA ASP A 226 30.90 17.35 -31.62
C ASP A 226 29.93 17.21 -32.81
N PRO A 227 29.95 18.15 -33.79
CA PRO A 227 29.10 18.04 -34.98
C PRO A 227 29.29 16.73 -35.75
N SER A 228 30.46 16.11 -35.68
CA SER A 228 30.75 14.84 -36.37
C SER A 228 29.99 13.65 -35.78
N THR A 229 29.67 13.68 -34.48
CA THR A 229 28.75 12.71 -33.84
C THR A 229 27.41 12.66 -34.56
N TRP A 230 26.98 13.77 -35.17
CA TRP A 230 25.63 13.94 -35.72
C TRP A 230 25.60 14.17 -37.23
N GLY A 231 26.68 13.79 -37.93
CA GLY A 231 26.77 13.93 -39.39
C GLY A 231 26.88 15.38 -39.89
N GLY A 232 27.30 16.31 -39.03
CA GLY A 232 27.69 17.68 -39.41
C GLY A 232 27.10 18.80 -38.57
N SER A 233 26.08 18.55 -37.73
CA SER A 233 25.56 19.56 -36.79
C SER A 233 24.87 18.93 -35.57
N VAL A 234 25.19 19.49 -34.40
CA VAL A 234 24.65 19.12 -33.08
C VAL A 234 23.12 19.21 -33.06
N PRO A 235 22.39 18.29 -32.39
CA PRO A 235 20.95 18.35 -32.24
C PRO A 235 20.49 19.63 -31.55
N GLY A 236 19.39 20.18 -32.03
CA GLY A 236 18.63 21.24 -31.38
C GLY A 236 17.29 20.75 -30.84
N ALA A 237 16.54 21.65 -30.21
CA ALA A 237 15.29 21.37 -29.49
C ALA A 237 14.14 20.78 -30.34
N SER A 238 14.27 20.72 -31.67
CA SER A 238 13.28 20.11 -32.56
C SER A 238 13.76 18.83 -33.25
N ASP A 239 15.02 18.43 -33.02
CA ASP A 239 15.62 17.26 -33.66
C ASP A 239 15.22 15.97 -32.92
N VAL A 240 14.90 14.93 -33.69
CA VAL A 240 14.74 13.57 -33.17
C VAL A 240 16.11 12.90 -33.15
N VAL A 241 16.61 12.58 -31.97
CA VAL A 241 17.92 11.97 -31.76
C VAL A 241 17.80 10.46 -31.68
N HIS A 242 18.67 9.75 -32.40
CA HIS A 242 18.79 8.30 -32.34
C HIS A 242 20.23 7.91 -32.04
N ILE A 243 20.44 7.16 -30.95
CA ILE A 243 21.72 6.55 -30.58
C ILE A 243 21.63 5.05 -30.89
N PRO A 244 22.24 4.56 -31.98
CA PRO A 244 22.16 3.16 -32.39
C PRO A 244 22.87 2.21 -31.41
N ASP A 245 22.50 0.92 -31.46
CA ASP A 245 23.24 -0.14 -30.77
C ASP A 245 24.73 -0.11 -31.15
N GLY A 246 25.60 -0.33 -30.16
CA GLY A 246 27.06 -0.23 -30.30
C GLY A 246 27.62 1.20 -30.38
N VAL A 247 26.80 2.24 -30.27
CA VAL A 247 27.26 3.64 -30.19
C VAL A 247 27.05 4.18 -28.79
N ALA A 248 28.09 4.78 -28.21
CA ALA A 248 28.03 5.50 -26.93
C ALA A 248 28.20 7.00 -27.16
N VAL A 249 27.33 7.80 -26.54
CA VAL A 249 27.37 9.27 -26.57
C VAL A 249 27.49 9.82 -25.15
N SER A 250 28.42 10.75 -24.94
CA SER A 250 28.62 11.43 -23.66
C SER A 250 27.93 12.79 -23.63
N LEU A 251 27.14 13.03 -22.58
CA LEU A 251 26.66 14.35 -22.16
C LEU A 251 27.72 15.02 -21.29
N MET A 252 28.01 16.31 -21.54
CA MET A 252 29.16 16.99 -20.94
C MET A 252 28.93 18.45 -20.56
N SER A 253 27.74 19.01 -20.78
CA SER A 253 27.50 20.40 -20.44
C SER A 253 26.05 20.73 -20.16
N LEU A 254 25.87 21.92 -19.59
CA LEU A 254 24.59 22.58 -19.41
C LEU A 254 24.00 23.02 -20.75
N GLY A 255 22.66 23.11 -20.79
CA GLY A 255 21.90 23.57 -21.94
C GLY A 255 21.88 22.58 -23.11
N THR A 256 22.01 21.28 -22.82
CA THR A 256 21.80 20.25 -23.85
C THR A 256 20.32 20.19 -24.18
N VAL A 257 19.97 20.19 -25.47
CA VAL A 257 18.57 20.16 -25.92
C VAL A 257 18.39 19.15 -27.06
N ALA A 258 17.24 18.48 -27.09
CA ALA A 258 16.76 17.72 -28.24
C ALA A 258 15.24 17.77 -28.28
N GLY A 259 14.62 17.48 -29.43
CA GLY A 259 13.17 17.23 -29.47
C GLY A 259 12.87 15.94 -28.74
N SER A 260 13.45 14.82 -29.18
CA SER A 260 13.35 13.55 -28.45
C SER A 260 14.59 12.70 -28.59
N ILE A 261 14.78 11.72 -27.71
CA ILE A 261 15.95 10.84 -27.72
C ILE A 261 15.53 9.37 -27.65
N GLN A 262 15.89 8.62 -28.69
CA GLN A 262 15.88 7.16 -28.70
C GLN A 262 17.29 6.62 -28.43
N VAL A 263 17.46 5.88 -27.34
CA VAL A 263 18.71 5.23 -26.95
C VAL A 263 18.59 3.72 -27.20
N ASN A 264 19.29 3.21 -28.22
CA ASN A 264 19.51 1.78 -28.44
C ASN A 264 20.97 1.35 -28.11
N GLY A 265 21.91 2.30 -28.12
CA GLY A 265 23.25 2.17 -27.56
C GLY A 265 23.34 2.79 -26.17
N GLU A 266 24.30 3.67 -25.92
CA GLU A 266 24.54 4.21 -24.58
C GLU A 266 24.53 5.74 -24.56
N LEU A 267 23.83 6.32 -23.58
CA LEU A 267 23.86 7.73 -23.25
C LEU A 267 24.43 7.90 -21.84
N LEU A 268 25.59 8.54 -21.75
CA LEU A 268 26.41 8.54 -20.54
C LEU A 268 26.62 9.97 -20.03
N ALA A 269 26.43 10.20 -18.73
CA ALA A 269 26.81 11.46 -18.11
C ALA A 269 28.31 11.50 -17.80
N ALA A 270 29.02 12.48 -18.36
CA ALA A 270 30.39 12.77 -17.93
C ALA A 270 30.40 13.38 -16.52
N ASN A 271 31.55 13.31 -15.84
CA ASN A 271 31.71 13.83 -14.48
C ASN A 271 31.81 15.38 -14.45
N THR A 272 30.72 16.05 -14.79
CA THR A 272 30.56 17.51 -14.80
C THR A 272 29.07 17.85 -14.65
N ASN A 273 28.75 19.11 -14.34
CA ASN A 273 27.36 19.57 -14.30
C ASN A 273 26.72 19.50 -15.69
N ILE A 274 25.53 18.90 -15.78
CA ILE A 274 24.81 18.60 -17.02
C ILE A 274 23.34 18.98 -16.86
N SER A 275 22.78 19.63 -17.89
CA SER A 275 21.33 19.76 -18.03
C SER A 275 20.90 19.35 -19.43
N LEU A 276 19.81 18.59 -19.51
CA LEU A 276 19.23 18.04 -20.73
C LEU A 276 17.73 18.33 -20.77
N ASP A 277 17.28 19.09 -21.77
CA ASP A 277 15.86 19.37 -21.99
C ASP A 277 15.38 18.61 -23.25
N VAL A 278 14.38 17.75 -23.09
CA VAL A 278 13.82 16.91 -24.16
C VAL A 278 12.33 16.71 -23.98
N ASP A 279 11.58 16.45 -25.06
CA ASP A 279 10.17 16.08 -24.93
C ASP A 279 10.04 14.70 -24.26
N TRP A 280 10.80 13.72 -24.74
CA TRP A 280 10.87 12.37 -24.16
C TRP A 280 12.21 11.68 -24.42
N LEU A 281 12.57 10.72 -23.55
CA LEU A 281 13.74 9.87 -23.64
C LEU A 281 13.35 8.40 -23.47
N MET A 282 13.68 7.56 -24.45
CA MET A 282 13.41 6.12 -24.41
C MET A 282 14.69 5.30 -24.54
N VAL A 283 14.93 4.40 -23.58
CA VAL A 283 16.02 3.41 -23.58
C VAL A 283 15.45 2.05 -23.95
N SER A 284 15.92 1.47 -25.06
CA SER A 284 15.35 0.22 -25.59
C SER A 284 16.38 -0.65 -26.27
N GLY A 285 16.46 -1.92 -25.88
CA GLY A 285 17.40 -2.91 -26.42
C GLY A 285 18.34 -3.46 -25.33
N SER A 286 18.82 -4.69 -25.51
CA SER A 286 19.60 -5.42 -24.50
C SER A 286 20.97 -4.81 -24.16
N ASN A 287 21.51 -3.97 -25.04
CA ASN A 287 22.75 -3.22 -24.80
C ASN A 287 22.47 -1.74 -24.53
N ALA A 288 21.19 -1.34 -24.46
CA ALA A 288 20.82 0.06 -24.36
C ALA A 288 20.92 0.54 -22.91
N ARG A 289 21.61 1.66 -22.68
CA ARG A 289 21.81 2.20 -21.33
C ARG A 289 21.71 3.73 -21.29
N LEU A 290 20.96 4.25 -20.31
CA LEU A 290 21.15 5.59 -19.77
C LEU A 290 21.91 5.45 -18.45
N GLU A 291 23.05 6.12 -18.30
CA GLU A 291 23.90 6.03 -17.11
C GLU A 291 24.23 7.42 -16.56
N VAL A 292 23.72 7.71 -15.36
CA VAL A 292 24.03 8.88 -14.54
C VAL A 292 24.47 8.38 -13.17
N GLY A 293 25.76 8.07 -13.03
CA GLY A 293 26.30 7.39 -11.85
C GLY A 293 26.03 5.88 -11.87
N ARG A 294 26.57 5.19 -10.88
CA ARG A 294 26.41 3.76 -10.62
C ARG A 294 26.21 3.50 -9.13
N PRO A 295 25.72 2.31 -8.73
CA PRO A 295 25.52 1.99 -7.31
C PRO A 295 26.82 2.06 -6.49
N ASP A 296 27.94 1.65 -7.08
CA ASP A 296 29.28 1.67 -6.48
C ASP A 296 30.02 3.00 -6.66
N THR A 297 29.66 3.76 -7.70
CA THR A 297 30.29 5.03 -8.08
C THR A 297 29.22 6.08 -8.39
N PRO A 298 28.60 6.70 -7.38
CA PRO A 298 27.53 7.66 -7.58
C PRO A 298 27.96 8.88 -8.39
N PHE A 299 26.98 9.56 -8.97
CA PHE A 299 27.17 10.84 -9.63
C PHE A 299 27.26 11.93 -8.57
N LEU A 300 28.39 12.64 -8.51
CA LEU A 300 28.66 13.68 -7.49
C LEU A 300 28.60 15.10 -8.07
N GLN A 301 28.06 15.26 -9.27
CA GLN A 301 27.89 16.55 -9.93
C GLN A 301 26.38 16.80 -10.11
N ASP A 302 26.00 17.97 -10.61
CA ASP A 302 24.58 18.26 -10.86
C ASP A 302 24.14 17.66 -12.20
N PHE A 303 23.07 16.87 -12.19
CA PHE A 303 22.41 16.38 -13.40
C PHE A 303 20.93 16.75 -13.36
N THR A 304 20.43 17.43 -14.39
CA THR A 304 18.99 17.70 -14.53
C THR A 304 18.48 17.26 -15.89
N LEU A 305 17.51 16.34 -15.90
CA LEU A 305 16.70 16.02 -17.07
C LEU A 305 15.35 16.73 -16.95
N THR A 306 15.08 17.70 -17.85
CA THR A 306 13.78 18.37 -17.95
C THR A 306 12.98 17.77 -19.10
N LEU A 307 11.79 17.28 -18.80
CA LEU A 307 10.84 16.76 -19.79
C LEU A 307 9.86 17.85 -20.24
N THR A 308 9.86 18.19 -21.52
CA THR A 308 9.27 19.45 -22.06
C THR A 308 8.01 19.29 -22.90
N ALA A 309 7.59 18.06 -23.22
CA ALA A 309 6.48 17.86 -24.17
C ALA A 309 5.15 18.49 -23.68
N VAL A 310 4.20 18.69 -24.59
CA VAL A 310 2.86 19.18 -24.23
C VAL A 310 1.82 18.07 -24.38
N ASP A 311 0.65 18.25 -23.75
CA ASP A 311 -0.50 17.36 -23.96
C ASP A 311 -1.17 17.69 -25.30
N ASP A 312 -0.70 17.08 -26.37
CA ASP A 312 -1.26 17.18 -27.72
C ASP A 312 -1.96 15.89 -28.17
N GLY A 313 -2.15 14.93 -27.25
CA GLY A 313 -2.71 13.62 -27.52
C GLY A 313 -1.72 12.61 -28.12
N THR A 314 -0.44 12.97 -28.29
CA THR A 314 0.60 12.06 -28.77
C THR A 314 0.79 10.88 -27.82
N ASN A 315 0.94 9.68 -28.39
CA ASN A 315 1.21 8.46 -27.65
C ASN A 315 2.35 7.67 -28.30
N ILE A 316 3.54 7.76 -27.72
CA ILE A 316 4.73 7.04 -28.15
C ILE A 316 4.80 5.72 -27.36
N MET A 317 4.65 4.59 -28.07
CA MET A 317 4.81 3.25 -27.49
C MET A 317 3.93 2.96 -26.25
N GLY A 318 2.77 3.61 -26.12
CA GLY A 318 1.89 3.46 -24.95
C GLY A 318 2.21 4.41 -23.78
N ALA A 319 3.30 5.18 -23.87
CA ALA A 319 3.80 6.07 -22.82
C ALA A 319 3.26 7.50 -22.87
N GLY A 320 2.54 7.93 -23.91
CA GLY A 320 2.23 9.36 -24.09
C GLY A 320 3.39 10.14 -24.71
N SER A 321 3.62 11.39 -24.30
CA SER A 321 4.59 12.30 -24.94
C SER A 321 5.66 12.92 -24.04
N LYS A 322 5.48 12.95 -22.70
CA LYS A 322 6.43 13.55 -21.73
C LYS A 322 6.98 12.52 -20.75
N PHE A 323 8.01 11.75 -21.14
CA PHE A 323 8.45 10.60 -20.34
C PHE A 323 9.95 10.29 -20.42
N LEU A 324 10.42 9.58 -19.40
CA LEU A 324 11.61 8.73 -19.42
C LEU A 324 11.17 7.27 -19.36
N MET A 325 11.63 6.42 -20.28
CA MET A 325 11.18 5.03 -20.36
C MET A 325 12.32 4.04 -20.58
N ALA A 326 12.23 2.88 -19.93
CA ALA A 326 13.01 1.69 -20.27
C ALA A 326 12.08 0.56 -20.73
N MET A 327 12.44 -0.11 -21.83
CA MET A 327 11.75 -1.30 -22.32
C MET A 327 12.70 -2.23 -23.08
N MET A 328 12.28 -3.45 -23.40
CA MET A 328 13.05 -4.38 -24.24
C MET A 328 14.50 -4.60 -23.74
N ALA A 329 14.68 -4.86 -22.45
CA ALA A 329 15.96 -4.98 -21.76
C ALA A 329 16.85 -3.71 -21.74
N GLY A 330 16.30 -2.55 -22.14
CA GLY A 330 16.95 -1.26 -21.94
C GLY A 330 17.09 -0.95 -20.45
N THR A 331 18.21 -0.33 -20.07
CA THR A 331 18.59 -0.11 -18.67
C THR A 331 18.69 1.38 -18.34
N ILE A 332 18.03 1.82 -17.28
CA ILE A 332 18.17 3.15 -16.68
C ILE A 332 18.93 3.02 -15.36
N GLU A 333 20.05 3.72 -15.25
CA GLU A 333 20.89 3.75 -14.06
C GLU A 333 21.07 5.20 -13.63
N LEU A 334 20.45 5.54 -12.49
CA LEU A 334 20.47 6.89 -11.93
C LEU A 334 20.86 6.78 -10.46
N HIS A 335 22.07 7.23 -10.15
CA HIS A 335 22.62 7.15 -8.80
C HIS A 335 23.22 8.50 -8.43
N GLY A 336 22.49 9.28 -7.64
CA GLY A 336 22.99 10.52 -7.06
C GLY A 336 23.90 10.28 -5.86
N GLU A 337 24.32 11.35 -5.23
CA GLU A 337 25.10 11.30 -3.99
C GLU A 337 24.26 10.67 -2.86
N PRO A 338 24.72 9.57 -2.23
CA PRO A 338 24.00 8.94 -1.13
C PRO A 338 23.96 9.87 0.09
N ARG A 339 22.75 10.17 0.56
CA ARG A 339 22.48 11.07 1.69
C ARG A 339 21.36 10.48 2.53
N LEU A 340 21.28 10.86 3.81
CA LEU A 340 20.16 10.42 4.65
C LEU A 340 18.85 11.05 4.14
N SER A 341 17.92 10.22 3.67
CA SER A 341 16.68 10.70 3.03
C SER A 341 15.73 11.36 4.01
N TRP A 342 15.61 10.85 5.24
CA TRP A 342 14.79 11.48 6.27
C TRP A 342 15.22 11.04 7.67
N THR A 343 14.83 11.84 8.67
CA THR A 343 15.05 11.60 10.11
C THR A 343 13.89 12.21 10.90
N ARG A 344 14.00 12.34 12.21
CA ARG A 344 12.99 12.95 13.09
C ARG A 344 13.57 14.08 13.92
N LEU A 345 12.71 14.95 14.44
CA LEU A 345 13.11 16.00 15.37
C LEU A 345 13.50 15.44 16.75
N ASN A 346 14.67 15.83 17.26
CA ASN A 346 15.09 15.54 18.64
C ASN A 346 14.67 16.64 19.65
N ALA A 347 14.15 17.76 19.17
CA ALA A 347 13.50 18.78 20.00
C ALA A 347 12.39 19.49 19.21
N THR A 348 11.32 19.87 19.90
CA THR A 348 10.19 20.60 19.29
C THR A 348 10.68 21.86 18.57
N ALA A 349 10.37 21.95 17.27
CA ALA A 349 10.62 23.13 16.47
C ALA A 349 9.41 24.07 16.58
N LEU A 350 9.60 25.25 17.16
CA LEU A 350 8.50 26.18 17.44
C LEU A 350 8.16 27.03 16.21
N GLN A 351 6.88 27.33 16.03
CA GLN A 351 6.39 28.35 15.11
C GLN A 351 7.17 29.66 15.28
N ASN A 352 7.48 30.34 14.17
CA ASN A 352 8.34 31.52 14.08
C ASN A 352 9.82 31.28 14.41
N GLY A 353 10.22 30.06 14.80
CA GLY A 353 11.62 29.64 14.89
C GLY A 353 12.20 29.30 13.52
N ASN A 354 13.52 29.23 13.40
CA ASN A 354 14.22 28.90 12.16
C ASN A 354 15.31 27.85 12.39
N THR A 355 15.20 27.04 13.43
CA THR A 355 16.21 26.04 13.78
C THR A 355 15.53 24.73 14.10
N LEU A 356 16.02 23.64 13.51
CA LEU A 356 15.63 22.27 13.80
C LEU A 356 16.77 21.59 14.56
N THR A 357 16.44 20.78 15.56
CA THR A 357 17.39 19.83 16.16
C THR A 357 16.95 18.44 15.77
N LEU A 358 17.76 17.75 14.98
CA LEU A 358 17.48 16.42 14.42
C LEU A 358 17.97 15.31 15.35
N LEU A 359 17.41 14.11 15.16
CA LEU A 359 17.83 12.90 15.85
C LEU A 359 19.19 12.41 15.34
N ASP A 360 19.32 12.34 14.01
CA ASP A 360 20.51 11.85 13.35
C ASP A 360 21.38 12.98 12.83
N LEU A 361 22.65 12.66 12.59
CA LEU A 361 23.53 13.54 11.82
C LEU A 361 23.08 13.50 10.35
N VAL A 362 23.11 14.67 9.71
CA VAL A 362 22.80 14.81 8.29
C VAL A 362 23.98 15.46 7.58
N ASP A 363 24.15 15.08 6.32
CA ASP A 363 25.08 15.65 5.34
C ASP A 363 24.35 16.64 4.40
N TRP A 364 23.24 17.20 4.87
CA TRP A 364 22.47 18.22 4.16
C TRP A 364 23.23 19.55 4.06
N ASP A 365 23.04 20.28 2.97
CA ASP A 365 23.84 21.44 2.57
C ASP A 365 23.02 22.73 2.43
N PHE A 366 23.71 23.85 2.23
CA PHE A 366 23.08 25.14 1.95
C PHE A 366 22.15 25.04 0.72
N ASP A 367 20.96 25.61 0.86
CA ASP A 367 19.89 25.67 -0.15
C ASP A 367 19.17 24.36 -0.47
N ASP A 368 19.54 23.25 0.19
CA ASP A 368 18.71 22.05 0.17
C ASP A 368 17.32 22.34 0.71
N GLU A 369 16.32 21.75 0.07
CA GLU A 369 14.93 21.85 0.49
C GLU A 369 14.55 20.59 1.27
N ILE A 370 13.93 20.81 2.42
CA ILE A 370 13.39 19.77 3.29
C ILE A 370 11.90 19.96 3.48
N VAL A 371 11.20 18.89 3.82
CA VAL A 371 9.83 18.90 4.31
C VAL A 371 9.81 18.50 5.79
N ILE A 372 9.01 19.19 6.60
CA ILE A 372 8.74 18.83 7.99
C ILE A 372 7.29 18.36 8.09
N ALA A 373 7.06 17.16 8.62
CA ALA A 373 5.72 16.61 8.80
C ALA A 373 4.91 17.42 9.81
N GLY A 374 3.60 17.55 9.56
CA GLY A 374 2.68 18.15 10.54
C GLY A 374 2.50 17.22 11.74
N SER A 375 2.50 17.75 12.96
CA SER A 375 2.33 16.94 14.18
C SER A 375 0.95 17.03 14.81
N ASN A 376 0.06 17.89 14.27
CA ASN A 376 -1.22 18.17 14.90
C ASN A 376 -2.36 17.36 14.30
N PHE A 377 -3.44 17.24 15.08
CA PHE A 377 -4.71 16.74 14.61
C PHE A 377 -5.19 17.59 13.42
N GLN A 378 -5.70 16.96 12.38
CA GLN A 378 -6.30 17.69 11.26
C GLN A 378 -7.68 18.18 11.67
N PRO A 379 -7.91 19.49 11.90
CA PRO A 379 -9.26 19.95 12.17
C PRO A 379 -10.02 19.93 10.84
N GLN A 380 -10.69 18.82 10.54
CA GLN A 380 -11.92 18.93 9.75
C GLN A 380 -12.87 19.77 10.59
N LEU A 381 -12.92 21.08 10.30
CA LEU A 381 -14.00 21.92 10.78
C LEU A 381 -15.29 21.31 10.21
N LEU A 382 -15.97 20.51 11.04
CA LEU A 382 -17.33 20.03 10.82
C LEU A 382 -18.22 21.27 10.72
N PRO A 383 -18.51 21.73 9.49
CA PRO A 383 -19.74 21.34 8.82
C PRO A 383 -19.49 20.79 7.41
N ALA A 384 -20.44 19.97 6.94
CA ALA A 384 -20.46 19.26 5.66
C ALA A 384 -20.30 20.09 4.36
N ASN A 385 -19.91 21.36 4.43
CA ASN A 385 -19.80 22.30 3.31
C ASN A 385 -18.55 23.22 3.37
N VAL A 386 -17.50 22.90 4.14
CA VAL A 386 -16.21 23.63 4.11
C VAL A 386 -15.11 22.74 3.52
N PRO A 387 -14.63 23.01 2.29
CA PRO A 387 -13.77 22.10 1.54
C PRO A 387 -12.29 22.40 1.74
N ASN A 388 -11.75 22.33 2.96
CA ASN A 388 -10.32 22.57 3.14
C ASN A 388 -9.71 21.57 4.12
N TYR A 389 -9.18 20.48 3.58
CA TYR A 389 -8.01 19.82 4.13
C TYR A 389 -6.91 20.88 4.37
N VAL A 390 -6.39 20.97 5.59
CA VAL A 390 -5.29 21.91 5.92
C VAL A 390 -4.17 21.11 6.59
N SER A 391 -3.20 20.71 5.77
CA SER A 391 -1.92 20.17 6.26
C SER A 391 -1.16 21.25 7.03
N GLN A 392 -0.46 20.84 8.10
CA GLN A 392 0.56 21.67 8.76
C GLN A 392 1.97 21.24 8.38
N ALA A 393 2.12 20.31 7.42
CA ALA A 393 3.42 20.08 6.82
C ALA A 393 3.87 21.33 6.06
N GLU A 394 5.16 21.62 6.10
CA GLU A 394 5.74 22.76 5.39
C GLU A 394 7.13 22.43 4.87
N THR A 395 7.53 23.09 3.78
CA THR A 395 8.90 23.01 3.28
C THR A 395 9.74 24.17 3.78
N ALA A 396 11.04 23.93 3.93
CA ALA A 396 12.00 24.95 4.29
C ALA A 396 13.32 24.73 3.57
N LYS A 397 14.04 25.82 3.31
CA LYS A 397 15.40 25.78 2.76
C LYS A 397 16.44 25.89 3.85
N ILE A 398 17.50 25.11 3.73
CA ILE A 398 18.61 25.10 4.69
C ILE A 398 19.53 26.31 4.46
N LEU A 399 19.92 26.96 5.57
CA LEU A 399 20.95 27.98 5.63
C LEU A 399 22.30 27.39 6.06
N SER A 400 22.31 26.48 7.04
CA SER A 400 23.52 25.80 7.50
C SER A 400 23.21 24.59 8.36
N VAL A 401 24.09 23.60 8.37
CA VAL A 401 24.08 22.45 9.28
C VAL A 401 25.30 22.48 10.20
N ASN A 402 25.09 22.24 11.50
CA ASN A 402 26.15 22.09 12.50
C ASN A 402 25.81 20.93 13.45
N GLY A 403 26.44 19.78 13.24
CA GLY A 403 26.06 18.55 13.94
C GLY A 403 24.62 18.15 13.60
N THR A 404 23.78 17.97 14.60
CA THR A 404 22.35 17.68 14.42
C THR A 404 21.47 18.94 14.35
N THR A 405 22.06 20.13 14.36
CA THR A 405 21.31 21.39 14.30
C THR A 405 21.28 21.93 12.86
N VAL A 406 20.09 22.12 12.32
CA VAL A 406 19.85 22.73 11.01
C VAL A 406 19.26 24.13 11.21
N THR A 407 19.87 25.15 10.63
CA THR A 407 19.31 26.50 10.57
C THR A 407 18.64 26.71 9.22
N LEU A 408 17.44 27.25 9.22
CA LEU A 408 16.59 27.49 8.05
C LEU A 408 16.72 28.94 7.55
N GLN A 409 16.53 29.13 6.25
CA GLN A 409 16.53 30.46 5.63
C GLN A 409 15.30 31.30 5.99
N SER A 410 14.19 30.64 6.33
CA SER A 410 12.92 31.25 6.74
C SER A 410 12.45 30.70 8.08
N ASN A 411 11.56 31.44 8.74
CA ASN A 411 10.92 30.97 9.95
C ASN A 411 9.78 29.99 9.62
N LEU A 412 9.57 29.00 10.49
CA LEU A 412 8.49 28.03 10.41
C LEU A 412 7.13 28.68 10.61
N ALA A 413 6.14 28.25 9.81
CA ALA A 413 4.75 28.64 9.92
C ALA A 413 4.01 27.89 11.03
N HIS A 414 4.49 26.72 11.42
CA HIS A 414 3.88 25.81 12.39
C HIS A 414 4.87 25.33 13.46
N THR A 415 4.31 24.80 14.55
CA THR A 415 5.10 24.09 15.57
C THR A 415 5.09 22.61 15.22
N HIS A 416 6.26 21.98 15.23
CA HIS A 416 6.45 20.56 14.96
C HIS A 416 7.01 19.87 16.20
N VAL A 417 6.34 18.81 16.63
CA VAL A 417 6.67 18.07 17.85
C VAL A 417 8.02 17.39 17.69
N GLY A 418 8.84 17.48 18.73
CA GLY A 418 10.09 16.74 18.84
C GLY A 418 10.40 16.48 20.32
N GLY A 419 11.53 15.84 20.61
CA GLY A 419 11.92 15.53 21.99
C GLY A 419 11.86 14.02 22.28
N PRO A 420 12.12 13.62 23.54
CA PRO A 420 12.12 12.21 23.88
C PRO A 420 10.72 11.59 23.71
N PRO A 421 10.62 10.38 23.13
CA PRO A 421 9.37 9.62 23.14
C PRO A 421 8.81 9.42 24.54
N GLN A 422 7.49 9.33 24.66
CA GLN A 422 6.82 9.05 25.93
C GLN A 422 6.79 7.54 26.19
N VAL A 423 7.05 7.15 27.43
CA VAL A 423 7.08 5.74 27.85
C VAL A 423 5.88 5.47 28.75
N TYR A 424 5.12 4.45 28.40
CA TYR A 424 3.94 3.99 29.13
C TYR A 424 4.20 2.58 29.65
N ASN A 425 3.87 2.32 30.91
CA ASN A 425 4.12 1.04 31.55
C ASN A 425 2.82 0.50 32.12
N SER A 426 2.45 -0.71 31.71
CA SER A 426 1.46 -1.53 32.42
C SER A 426 2.18 -2.40 33.47
N SER A 427 1.44 -3.30 34.10
CA SER A 427 2.01 -4.29 35.00
C SER A 427 2.87 -5.34 34.30
N ASN A 428 2.61 -5.60 33.01
CA ASN A 428 3.25 -6.68 32.25
C ASN A 428 4.10 -6.22 31.07
N ASP A 429 3.88 -5.00 30.56
CA ASP A 429 4.49 -4.51 29.31
C ASP A 429 4.86 -3.01 29.38
N THR A 430 5.68 -2.60 28.41
CA THR A 430 6.13 -1.21 28.23
C THR A 430 6.00 -0.83 26.77
N TRP A 431 5.32 0.28 26.50
CA TRP A 431 5.18 0.86 25.16
C TRP A 431 5.87 2.21 25.07
N THR A 432 6.30 2.55 23.86
CA THR A 432 6.87 3.86 23.54
C THR A 432 5.98 4.55 22.50
N LEU A 433 5.46 5.73 22.85
CA LEU A 433 4.77 6.62 21.92
C LEU A 433 5.79 7.64 21.39
N ASP A 434 6.18 7.47 20.12
CA ASP A 434 7.03 8.40 19.40
C ASP A 434 6.20 9.28 18.46
N GLN A 435 6.12 10.57 18.76
CA GLN A 435 5.38 11.57 17.99
C GLN A 435 6.29 12.65 17.43
N ARG A 436 7.60 12.39 17.38
CA ARG A 436 8.56 13.32 16.80
C ARG A 436 8.29 13.47 15.30
N ALA A 437 8.10 14.70 14.85
CA ALA A 437 7.87 15.00 13.45
C ALA A 437 9.05 14.54 12.59
N GLU A 438 8.72 13.89 11.48
CA GLU A 438 9.66 13.52 10.43
C GLU A 438 10.14 14.75 9.68
N VAL A 439 11.41 14.72 9.28
CA VAL A 439 12.06 15.71 8.43
C VAL A 439 12.69 14.98 7.25
N GLY A 440 12.20 15.23 6.04
CA GLY A 440 12.67 14.57 4.81
C GLY A 440 13.41 15.52 3.87
N LEU A 441 14.47 15.04 3.24
CA LEU A 441 15.20 15.73 2.18
C LEU A 441 14.41 15.62 0.87
N LEU A 442 14.21 16.77 0.20
CA LEU A 442 13.56 16.83 -1.11
C LEU A 442 14.55 17.03 -2.26
N THR A 443 15.68 17.68 -2.01
CA THR A 443 16.66 18.01 -3.06
C THR A 443 17.74 16.96 -3.21
N HIS A 444 18.03 16.62 -4.47
CA HIS A 444 19.15 15.76 -4.84
C HIS A 444 19.91 16.35 -6.02
N ASN A 445 21.19 16.01 -6.13
CA ASN A 445 22.06 16.48 -7.22
C ASN A 445 21.67 15.85 -8.58
N VAL A 446 21.04 14.68 -8.60
CA VAL A 446 20.43 14.08 -9.79
C VAL A 446 18.92 14.33 -9.75
N LYS A 447 18.41 15.08 -10.72
CA LYS A 447 17.02 15.53 -10.80
C LYS A 447 16.38 15.17 -12.14
N ILE A 448 15.20 14.57 -12.09
CA ILE A 448 14.32 14.37 -13.25
C ILE A 448 13.05 15.18 -13.00
N GLN A 449 12.67 16.05 -13.94
CA GLN A 449 11.56 16.97 -13.70
C GLN A 449 10.69 17.23 -14.93
N GLY A 450 9.45 17.63 -14.69
CA GLY A 450 8.64 18.36 -15.67
C GLY A 450 9.10 19.81 -15.81
N ASP A 451 8.95 20.37 -17.00
CA ASP A 451 9.20 21.79 -17.27
C ASP A 451 8.26 22.74 -16.48
N LEU A 452 8.52 24.04 -16.53
CA LEU A 452 7.74 25.03 -15.77
C LEU A 452 6.25 25.06 -16.13
N ALA A 453 5.87 24.76 -17.38
CA ALA A 453 4.47 24.71 -17.78
C ALA A 453 3.68 23.59 -17.07
N SER A 454 4.39 22.53 -16.62
CA SER A 454 3.82 21.38 -15.93
C SER A 454 2.96 21.78 -14.73
N SER A 455 3.39 22.76 -13.93
CA SER A 455 2.67 23.17 -12.71
C SER A 455 1.32 23.83 -12.98
N SER A 456 1.24 24.66 -14.02
CA SER A 456 -0.04 25.26 -14.40
C SER A 456 -0.96 24.29 -15.15
N ALA A 457 -0.39 23.31 -15.85
CA ALA A 457 -1.13 22.37 -16.67
C ALA A 457 -1.56 21.09 -15.91
N GLY A 458 -0.94 20.79 -14.77
CA GLY A 458 -1.05 19.48 -14.13
C GLY A 458 -0.49 18.35 -15.01
N TYR A 459 0.47 18.66 -15.89
CA TYR A 459 1.01 17.77 -16.91
C TYR A 459 2.53 17.67 -16.80
N GLY A 460 2.98 16.89 -15.83
CA GLY A 460 4.38 16.65 -15.52
C GLY A 460 5.00 15.50 -16.33
N GLY A 461 6.30 15.33 -16.14
CA GLY A 461 7.01 14.17 -16.67
C GLY A 461 6.64 12.88 -15.94
N HIS A 462 6.93 11.72 -16.51
CA HIS A 462 6.70 10.43 -15.85
C HIS A 462 7.79 9.42 -16.22
N ILE A 463 8.05 8.46 -15.33
CA ILE A 463 8.99 7.36 -15.58
C ILE A 463 8.21 6.06 -15.73
N MET A 464 8.50 5.29 -16.79
CA MET A 464 7.87 3.99 -17.02
C MET A 464 8.90 2.92 -17.34
N ILE A 465 8.91 1.86 -16.52
CA ILE A 465 9.68 0.64 -16.77
C ILE A 465 8.70 -0.40 -17.29
N MET A 466 8.84 -0.76 -18.56
CA MET A 466 7.78 -1.46 -19.29
C MET A 466 8.24 -2.82 -19.81
N ARG A 467 7.35 -3.82 -19.70
CA ARG A 467 7.40 -5.03 -20.54
C ARG A 467 6.41 -4.90 -21.70
N PRO A 468 6.85 -4.94 -22.97
CA PRO A 468 5.95 -4.78 -24.12
C PRO A 468 5.16 -6.06 -24.50
N GLY A 469 5.30 -7.14 -23.72
CA GLY A 469 4.71 -8.47 -23.97
C GLY A 469 5.41 -9.27 -25.07
N VAL A 470 5.79 -8.65 -26.20
CA VAL A 470 6.57 -9.30 -27.27
C VAL A 470 7.61 -8.32 -27.86
N PRO A 471 8.93 -8.64 -27.83
CA PRO A 471 9.53 -9.76 -27.11
C PRO A 471 9.29 -9.63 -25.60
N ASP A 472 9.25 -10.77 -24.91
CA ASP A 472 8.97 -10.87 -23.47
C ASP A 472 10.22 -10.48 -22.67
N THR A 473 10.58 -9.21 -22.77
CA THR A 473 11.78 -8.61 -22.17
C THR A 473 11.40 -7.27 -21.56
N GLY A 474 11.39 -7.20 -20.23
CA GLY A 474 11.13 -5.96 -19.48
C GLY A 474 12.27 -4.95 -19.57
N GLY A 475 11.99 -3.68 -19.30
CA GLY A 475 13.03 -2.69 -19.00
C GLY A 475 13.69 -2.94 -17.63
N VAL A 476 14.81 -2.27 -17.37
CA VAL A 476 15.53 -2.36 -16.09
C VAL A 476 15.74 -0.96 -15.53
N ALA A 477 15.49 -0.77 -14.24
CA ALA A 477 15.81 0.45 -13.52
C ALA A 477 16.48 0.18 -12.17
N HIS A 478 17.58 0.89 -11.94
CA HIS A 478 18.24 1.03 -10.65
C HIS A 478 18.35 2.53 -10.38
N ILE A 479 17.57 3.02 -9.42
CA ILE A 479 17.44 4.44 -9.15
C ILE A 479 17.64 4.67 -7.66
N SER A 480 18.67 5.42 -7.30
CA SER A 480 18.93 5.83 -5.91
C SER A 480 19.38 7.27 -5.77
N SER A 481 18.91 7.95 -4.72
CA SER A 481 19.30 9.34 -4.42
C SER A 481 18.99 10.31 -5.56
N VAL A 482 17.77 10.19 -6.11
CA VAL A 482 17.27 11.01 -7.23
C VAL A 482 16.06 11.83 -6.79
N GLU A 483 15.98 13.06 -7.27
CA GLU A 483 14.81 13.92 -7.10
C GLU A 483 13.88 13.83 -8.30
N LEU A 484 12.61 13.49 -8.06
CA LEU A 484 11.52 13.55 -9.03
C LEU A 484 10.61 14.75 -8.73
N TYR A 485 10.67 15.79 -9.55
CA TYR A 485 9.99 17.07 -9.30
C TYR A 485 9.02 17.47 -10.42
N ARG A 486 7.79 17.88 -10.09
CA ARG A 486 6.74 18.21 -11.09
C ARG A 486 6.45 17.05 -12.05
N MET A 487 6.26 15.88 -11.46
CA MET A 487 6.05 14.62 -12.17
C MET A 487 4.61 14.12 -12.04
N GLY A 488 4.24 13.13 -12.83
CA GLY A 488 2.87 12.63 -12.96
C GLY A 488 1.98 13.53 -13.83
N GLN A 489 0.83 12.99 -14.27
CA GLN A 489 -0.12 13.73 -15.11
C GLN A 489 -1.55 13.58 -14.60
N THR A 490 -2.18 14.71 -14.31
CA THR A 490 -3.56 14.81 -13.81
C THR A 490 -4.52 14.13 -14.78
N ALA A 491 -5.45 13.32 -14.26
CA ALA A 491 -6.49 12.66 -15.05
C ALA A 491 -5.98 11.79 -16.23
N LYS A 492 -4.70 11.37 -16.22
CA LYS A 492 -4.12 10.47 -17.23
C LYS A 492 -3.64 9.18 -16.56
N LEU A 493 -4.33 8.07 -16.84
CA LEU A 493 -3.98 6.74 -16.33
C LEU A 493 -2.58 6.30 -16.81
N GLY A 494 -1.80 5.66 -15.95
CA GLY A 494 -0.48 5.13 -16.29
C GLY A 494 0.62 6.18 -16.46
N ARG A 495 0.44 7.40 -15.95
CA ARG A 495 1.38 8.53 -16.06
C ARG A 495 1.79 9.00 -14.67
N TYR A 496 2.71 8.26 -14.06
CA TYR A 496 3.11 8.42 -12.65
C TYR A 496 4.60 8.73 -12.53
N PRO A 497 5.05 9.47 -11.51
CA PRO A 497 6.45 9.82 -11.34
C PRO A 497 7.40 8.62 -11.45
N MET A 498 7.07 7.51 -10.80
CA MET A 498 7.73 6.21 -10.97
C MET A 498 6.69 5.10 -11.20
N HIS A 499 6.86 4.31 -12.25
CA HIS A 499 5.89 3.28 -12.65
C HIS A 499 6.57 2.02 -13.22
N TRP A 500 6.50 0.90 -12.50
CA TRP A 500 6.74 -0.42 -13.09
C TRP A 500 5.45 -0.91 -13.72
N HIS A 501 5.45 -1.07 -15.04
CA HIS A 501 4.27 -1.36 -15.83
C HIS A 501 4.27 -2.80 -16.32
N VAL A 502 3.52 -3.63 -15.61
CA VAL A 502 3.29 -5.05 -15.86
C VAL A 502 4.62 -5.75 -16.10
N MET A 503 5.48 -5.85 -15.10
CA MET A 503 6.81 -6.46 -15.23
C MET A 503 6.83 -7.97 -14.96
N LEU A 504 5.76 -8.56 -14.39
CA LEU A 504 5.78 -9.92 -13.82
C LEU A 504 6.98 -10.08 -12.88
N ASP A 505 7.83 -11.08 -13.10
CA ASP A 505 9.07 -11.35 -12.37
C ASP A 505 10.32 -10.69 -12.98
N HIS A 506 10.20 -9.89 -14.04
CA HIS A 506 11.36 -9.21 -14.65
C HIS A 506 11.92 -8.06 -13.80
N ALA A 507 11.28 -7.73 -12.69
CA ALA A 507 11.71 -6.65 -11.81
C ALA A 507 12.60 -7.11 -10.64
N VAL A 508 12.98 -8.39 -10.60
CA VAL A 508 13.96 -8.91 -9.62
C VAL A 508 15.23 -8.07 -9.64
N GLY A 509 15.61 -7.55 -8.47
CA GLY A 509 16.80 -6.72 -8.29
C GLY A 509 16.63 -5.24 -8.65
N GLN A 510 15.48 -4.85 -9.21
CA GLN A 510 15.20 -3.45 -9.51
C GLN A 510 14.77 -2.68 -8.26
N TYR A 511 15.14 -1.40 -8.20
CA TYR A 511 14.87 -0.59 -7.03
C TYR A 511 14.70 0.90 -7.32
N PHE A 512 13.89 1.54 -6.49
CA PHE A 512 13.79 2.99 -6.33
C PHE A 512 13.99 3.30 -4.84
N THR A 513 15.15 3.83 -4.48
CA THR A 513 15.51 4.03 -3.07
C THR A 513 16.15 5.36 -2.77
N ASP A 514 16.10 5.76 -1.50
CA ASP A 514 16.83 6.92 -0.98
C ASP A 514 16.54 8.22 -1.74
N SER A 515 15.38 8.30 -2.41
CA SER A 515 15.01 9.30 -3.41
C SER A 515 13.83 10.14 -2.95
N SER A 516 13.58 11.26 -3.63
CA SER A 516 12.43 12.12 -3.35
C SER A 516 11.46 12.20 -4.53
N VAL A 517 10.17 12.33 -4.23
CA VAL A 517 9.11 12.53 -5.22
C VAL A 517 8.16 13.63 -4.72
N HIS A 518 8.17 14.80 -5.35
CA HIS A 518 7.39 15.92 -4.82
C HIS A 518 6.78 16.86 -5.85
N GLU A 519 5.69 17.52 -5.42
CA GLU A 519 4.82 18.35 -6.24
C GLU A 519 4.29 17.57 -7.45
N THR A 520 3.65 16.43 -7.17
CA THR A 520 3.18 15.53 -8.22
C THR A 520 1.74 15.84 -8.63
N TYR A 521 1.45 15.57 -9.90
CA TYR A 521 0.10 15.74 -10.46
C TYR A 521 -0.67 14.43 -10.53
N ASN A 522 -0.07 13.33 -10.07
CA ASN A 522 -0.68 12.00 -9.97
C ASN A 522 0.27 11.04 -9.22
N ARG A 523 -0.18 10.39 -8.15
CA ARG A 523 0.54 9.38 -7.36
C ARG A 523 1.99 9.76 -6.98
N ALA A 524 2.73 8.83 -6.37
CA ALA A 524 4.18 8.95 -6.19
C ALA A 524 4.89 7.77 -6.84
N VAL A 525 4.55 6.55 -6.44
CA VAL A 525 5.13 5.30 -6.95
C VAL A 525 4.02 4.31 -7.26
N THR A 526 4.02 3.77 -8.48
CA THR A 526 3.07 2.74 -8.91
C THR A 526 3.79 1.43 -9.21
N ILE A 527 3.35 0.37 -8.56
CA ILE A 527 3.74 -1.02 -8.83
C ILE A 527 2.51 -1.68 -9.47
N HIS A 528 2.57 -1.91 -10.78
CA HIS A 528 1.46 -2.47 -11.55
C HIS A 528 1.92 -3.78 -12.18
N GLY A 529 1.25 -4.89 -11.89
CA GLY A 529 1.50 -6.18 -12.51
C GLY A 529 2.94 -6.66 -12.32
N THR A 530 3.53 -6.42 -11.16
CA THR A 530 4.97 -6.55 -10.91
C THR A 530 5.25 -7.18 -9.54
N ASP A 531 6.14 -8.17 -9.52
CA ASP A 531 6.68 -8.81 -8.31
C ASP A 531 8.15 -8.41 -8.09
N PHE A 532 8.62 -8.51 -6.84
CA PHE A 532 10.04 -8.43 -6.44
C PHE A 532 10.76 -7.07 -6.57
N VAL A 533 10.05 -5.94 -6.64
CA VAL A 533 10.71 -4.62 -6.57
C VAL A 533 11.03 -4.19 -5.15
N SER A 534 12.07 -3.37 -5.00
CA SER A 534 12.38 -2.65 -3.76
C SER A 534 12.05 -1.16 -3.89
N CYS A 535 11.07 -0.70 -3.11
CA CYS A 535 10.72 0.70 -2.91
C CYS A 535 11.04 1.07 -1.47
N ALA A 536 12.19 1.73 -1.23
CA ALA A 536 12.64 1.94 0.14
C ALA A 536 13.32 3.28 0.43
N ARG A 537 13.12 3.81 1.64
CA ARG A 537 13.76 5.05 2.13
C ARG A 537 13.47 6.27 1.26
N ASN A 538 12.34 6.29 0.56
CA ASN A 538 11.96 7.43 -0.27
C ASN A 538 11.15 8.46 0.52
N VAL A 539 11.24 9.73 0.13
CA VAL A 539 10.40 10.83 0.63
C VAL A 539 9.42 11.26 -0.46
N ALA A 540 8.13 11.00 -0.27
CA ALA A 540 7.08 11.53 -1.12
C ALA A 540 6.40 12.71 -0.43
N TYR A 541 6.30 13.85 -1.11
CA TYR A 541 5.64 15.04 -0.59
C TYR A 541 4.62 15.60 -1.58
N ARG A 542 3.40 15.87 -1.09
CA ARG A 542 2.37 16.60 -1.83
C ARG A 542 1.99 15.92 -3.15
N ASN A 543 1.43 14.71 -3.03
CA ASN A 543 1.01 13.89 -4.17
C ASN A 543 -0.51 13.90 -4.36
N LEU A 544 -0.98 13.83 -5.60
CA LEU A 544 -2.41 13.77 -5.94
C LEU A 544 -2.90 12.32 -6.11
N GLY A 545 -3.96 11.91 -5.41
CA GLY A 545 -4.46 10.52 -5.43
C GLY A 545 -3.60 9.58 -4.60
N HIS A 546 -3.78 8.25 -4.76
CA HIS A 546 -3.01 7.27 -3.96
C HIS A 546 -1.49 7.42 -4.14
N ALA A 547 -0.67 7.39 -3.08
CA ALA A 547 0.77 7.70 -3.21
C ALA A 547 1.61 6.50 -3.67
N VAL A 548 1.78 5.49 -2.80
CA VAL A 548 2.37 4.19 -3.13
C VAL A 548 1.23 3.24 -3.46
N PHE A 549 1.13 2.87 -4.74
CA PHE A 549 -0.06 2.28 -5.32
C PHE A 549 0.23 0.93 -5.96
N LEU A 550 -0.34 -0.15 -5.40
CA LEU A 550 -0.41 -1.47 -6.02
C LEU A 550 -1.70 -1.56 -6.83
N GLU A 551 -1.61 -1.78 -8.13
CA GLU A 551 -2.75 -1.55 -9.04
C GLU A 551 -3.72 -2.74 -9.06
N ASP A 552 -3.31 -3.91 -9.55
CA ASP A 552 -4.28 -4.93 -9.98
C ASP A 552 -4.57 -6.00 -8.91
N GLY A 553 -3.95 -5.93 -7.74
CA GLY A 553 -3.97 -7.00 -6.74
C GLY A 553 -3.14 -8.21 -7.14
N SER A 554 -2.42 -8.12 -8.25
CA SER A 554 -1.52 -9.18 -8.69
C SER A 554 -0.17 -9.11 -7.99
N GLU A 555 0.24 -7.98 -7.46
CA GLU A 555 1.61 -7.63 -7.10
C GLU A 555 2.05 -8.30 -5.78
N GLN A 556 3.03 -9.21 -5.82
CA GLN A 556 3.52 -9.96 -4.65
C GLN A 556 5.02 -9.80 -4.43
N TYR A 557 5.46 -10.04 -3.21
CA TYR A 557 6.87 -10.13 -2.80
C TYR A 557 7.66 -8.84 -3.05
N ASN A 558 6.97 -7.69 -3.11
CA ASN A 558 7.62 -6.39 -3.16
C ASN A 558 8.04 -5.96 -1.76
N GLU A 559 9.16 -5.26 -1.67
CA GLU A 559 9.63 -4.63 -0.45
C GLU A 559 9.27 -3.15 -0.46
N ILE A 560 8.42 -2.74 0.48
CA ILE A 560 7.99 -1.36 0.70
C ILE A 560 8.44 -0.98 2.10
N ARG A 561 9.61 -0.34 2.20
CA ARG A 561 10.30 -0.17 3.49
C ARG A 561 10.75 1.26 3.77
N ASP A 562 10.53 1.72 4.99
CA ASP A 562 11.09 2.99 5.48
C ASP A 562 10.76 4.20 4.59
N ASN A 563 9.63 4.19 3.86
CA ASN A 563 9.23 5.32 3.03
C ASN A 563 8.46 6.33 3.87
N LEU A 564 8.73 7.62 3.66
CA LEU A 564 8.03 8.74 4.27
C LEU A 564 7.10 9.38 3.23
N VAL A 565 5.79 9.28 3.44
CA VAL A 565 4.77 9.92 2.59
C VAL A 565 4.09 11.03 3.37
N ILE A 566 4.24 12.27 2.92
CA ILE A 566 3.64 13.46 3.53
C ILE A 566 2.69 14.12 2.54
N GLU A 567 1.46 14.45 2.98
CA GLU A 567 0.50 15.25 2.21
C GLU A 567 -0.04 14.55 0.94
N THR A 568 -0.73 13.43 1.14
CA THR A 568 -1.52 12.77 0.06
C THR A 568 -2.88 13.47 -0.09
N LEU A 569 -3.09 14.11 -1.23
CA LEU A 569 -4.21 15.00 -1.54
C LEU A 569 -5.32 14.29 -2.33
N LYS A 570 -6.57 14.58 -1.98
CA LYS A 570 -7.73 14.06 -2.71
C LYS A 570 -7.93 14.76 -4.04
N PRO A 571 -7.97 14.03 -5.16
CA PRO A 571 -8.31 14.61 -6.45
C PRO A 571 -9.81 14.93 -6.53
N THR A 572 -10.13 16.04 -7.20
CA THR A 572 -11.51 16.30 -7.64
C THR A 572 -11.96 15.30 -8.70
N ASP A 573 -13.26 15.24 -9.01
CA ASP A 573 -13.78 14.38 -10.07
C ASP A 573 -13.17 14.65 -11.46
N ALA A 574 -12.70 15.87 -11.72
CA ALA A 574 -12.00 16.20 -12.97
C ALA A 574 -10.53 15.76 -12.99
N GLN A 575 -9.95 15.45 -11.82
CA GLN A 575 -8.54 15.14 -11.65
C GLN A 575 -8.29 13.64 -11.43
N LYS A 576 -9.26 12.91 -10.86
CA LYS A 576 -9.13 11.49 -10.55
C LYS A 576 -8.88 10.65 -11.81
N VAL A 577 -8.06 9.61 -11.68
CA VAL A 577 -7.84 8.64 -12.77
C VAL A 577 -8.63 7.36 -12.55
N LEU A 578 -8.89 7.00 -11.29
CA LEU A 578 -9.67 5.84 -10.90
C LEU A 578 -10.80 6.27 -9.95
N PRO A 579 -11.93 5.54 -9.91
CA PRO A 579 -12.98 5.83 -8.93
C PRO A 579 -12.44 5.87 -7.50
N SER A 580 -11.63 4.88 -7.11
CA SER A 580 -11.03 4.76 -5.77
C SER A 580 -10.24 5.98 -5.30
N ASP A 581 -9.76 6.85 -6.20
CA ASP A 581 -9.04 8.06 -5.79
C ASP A 581 -9.95 9.06 -5.05
N ASN A 582 -11.27 9.05 -5.31
CA ASN A 582 -12.23 10.05 -4.81
C ASN A 582 -13.63 9.49 -4.45
N GLU A 583 -13.83 8.18 -4.43
CA GLU A 583 -15.18 7.59 -4.33
C GLU A 583 -15.84 7.77 -2.96
N LEU A 584 -15.07 7.65 -1.88
CA LEU A 584 -15.58 7.60 -0.51
C LEU A 584 -14.98 8.70 0.38
N GLU A 585 -15.76 9.15 1.36
CA GLU A 585 -15.51 10.34 2.21
C GLU A 585 -15.80 10.08 3.70
N GLN A 586 -16.28 8.89 4.05
CA GLN A 586 -16.58 8.56 5.43
C GLN A 586 -15.27 8.50 6.24
N PRO A 587 -15.30 8.67 7.58
CA PRO A 587 -14.10 8.53 8.41
C PRO A 587 -13.41 7.18 8.23
N GLN A 588 -14.19 6.10 8.17
CA GLN A 588 -13.80 4.81 7.61
C GLN A 588 -13.88 4.87 6.08
N ASN A 589 -13.02 4.14 5.37
CA ASN A 589 -13.01 4.05 3.91
C ASN A 589 -12.76 5.40 3.22
N ARG A 590 -11.87 6.24 3.77
CA ARG A 590 -11.64 7.60 3.25
C ARG A 590 -10.61 7.62 2.13
N CYS A 591 -11.01 8.04 0.93
CA CYS A 591 -10.09 8.22 -0.20
C CYS A 591 -9.33 9.57 -0.14
N PRO A 592 -8.09 9.65 -0.66
CA PRO A 592 -7.23 8.57 -1.16
C PRO A 592 -6.35 7.97 -0.05
N ALA A 593 -5.48 7.02 -0.41
CA ALA A 593 -4.55 6.37 0.55
C ALA A 593 -3.08 6.74 0.29
N SER A 594 -2.28 6.94 1.34
CA SER A 594 -0.82 7.06 1.17
C SER A 594 -0.22 5.73 0.74
N PHE A 595 -0.65 4.62 1.34
CA PHE A 595 -0.28 3.27 0.94
C PHE A 595 -1.55 2.49 0.55
N TRP A 596 -1.75 2.29 -0.75
CA TRP A 596 -2.87 1.54 -1.32
C TRP A 596 -2.41 0.14 -1.71
N ILE A 597 -2.90 -0.86 -0.97
CA ILE A 597 -2.33 -2.21 -0.96
C ILE A 597 -3.41 -3.20 -1.41
N THR A 598 -3.29 -3.68 -2.64
CA THR A 598 -4.25 -4.59 -3.28
C THR A 598 -3.87 -6.06 -3.17
N ASN A 599 -2.69 -6.38 -2.61
CA ASN A 599 -2.31 -7.76 -2.29
C ASN A 599 -1.53 -7.81 -0.95
N PRO A 600 -1.91 -8.71 -0.01
CA PRO A 600 -1.28 -8.78 1.31
C PRO A 600 0.12 -9.42 1.31
N SER A 601 0.50 -10.16 0.26
CA SER A 601 1.78 -10.91 0.21
C SER A 601 2.98 -10.04 -0.14
N ASN A 602 3.11 -8.87 0.51
CA ASN A 602 4.22 -7.94 0.37
C ASN A 602 4.86 -7.65 1.73
N THR A 603 6.08 -7.11 1.71
CA THR A 603 6.79 -6.70 2.94
C THR A 603 6.64 -5.21 3.14
N ILE A 604 5.91 -4.79 4.18
CA ILE A 604 5.55 -3.39 4.44
C ILE A 604 6.02 -3.02 5.85
N ILE A 605 7.23 -2.45 5.95
CA ILE A 605 7.89 -2.24 7.25
C ILE A 605 8.43 -0.81 7.39
N GLY A 606 8.24 -0.18 8.55
CA GLY A 606 8.91 1.08 8.89
C GLY A 606 8.42 2.31 8.12
N ASN A 607 7.32 2.19 7.35
CA ASN A 607 6.81 3.31 6.54
C ASN A 607 6.02 4.30 7.39
N VAL A 608 6.04 5.57 6.99
CA VAL A 608 5.30 6.66 7.63
C VAL A 608 4.32 7.27 6.63
N ALA A 609 3.03 7.26 6.98
CA ALA A 609 2.00 8.07 6.33
C ALA A 609 1.66 9.26 7.23
N ALA A 610 1.96 10.47 6.78
CA ALA A 610 1.77 11.67 7.55
C ALA A 610 0.91 12.66 6.77
N CYS A 611 -0.05 13.31 7.44
CA CYS A 611 -0.88 14.32 6.81
C CYS A 611 -1.59 13.75 5.56
N THR A 612 -2.35 12.67 5.70
CA THR A 612 -3.11 12.10 4.58
C THR A 612 -4.54 12.60 4.62
N GLU A 613 -5.05 13.19 3.53
CA GLU A 613 -6.45 13.66 3.49
C GLU A 613 -7.46 12.51 3.69
N GLY A 614 -7.12 11.33 3.19
CA GLY A 614 -7.87 10.09 3.39
C GLY A 614 -7.21 9.14 4.38
N THR A 615 -6.78 7.98 3.90
CA THR A 615 -6.30 6.87 4.73
C THR A 615 -4.78 6.71 4.68
N GLY A 616 -4.11 6.47 5.80
CA GLY A 616 -2.68 6.19 5.83
C GLY A 616 -2.35 4.90 5.08
N PHE A 617 -2.81 3.77 5.61
CA PHE A 617 -2.66 2.44 5.02
C PHE A 617 -4.03 1.81 4.74
N TRP A 618 -4.27 1.41 3.50
CA TRP A 618 -5.53 0.77 3.11
C TRP A 618 -5.27 -0.56 2.41
N PHE A 619 -5.73 -1.64 3.04
CA PHE A 619 -5.67 -3.01 2.55
C PHE A 619 -7.00 -3.34 1.85
N ILE A 620 -6.96 -3.52 0.52
CA ILE A 620 -8.16 -3.62 -0.31
C ILE A 620 -8.01 -4.70 -1.38
N PHE A 621 -8.43 -5.92 -1.06
CA PHE A 621 -8.02 -7.11 -1.81
C PHE A 621 -9.10 -7.56 -2.79
N PRO A 622 -8.85 -7.54 -4.12
CA PRO A 622 -9.79 -8.09 -5.09
C PRO A 622 -9.86 -9.62 -5.02
N GLU A 623 -10.96 -10.20 -5.51
CA GLU A 623 -11.15 -11.66 -5.56
C GLU A 623 -10.21 -12.34 -6.58
N SER A 624 -9.74 -11.58 -7.58
CA SER A 624 -8.77 -11.99 -8.61
C SER A 624 -8.03 -10.78 -9.15
N PRO A 625 -6.84 -10.94 -9.77
CA PRO A 625 -6.15 -9.87 -10.48
C PRO A 625 -7.06 -9.11 -11.44
N LEU A 626 -6.96 -7.78 -11.42
CA LEU A 626 -7.74 -6.83 -12.22
C LEU A 626 -7.00 -6.42 -13.51
N GLY A 627 -7.59 -5.48 -14.25
CA GLY A 627 -6.89 -4.73 -15.29
C GLY A 627 -6.10 -5.58 -16.28
N LEU A 628 -4.88 -5.13 -16.59
CA LEU A 628 -3.99 -5.82 -17.51
C LEU A 628 -3.46 -7.13 -16.93
N SER A 629 -3.35 -7.23 -15.61
CA SER A 629 -2.84 -8.40 -14.91
C SER A 629 -3.79 -9.61 -15.01
N SER A 630 -5.10 -9.38 -15.11
CA SER A 630 -6.13 -10.42 -15.28
C SER A 630 -5.89 -11.33 -16.50
N SER A 631 -5.23 -10.79 -17.53
CA SER A 631 -4.95 -11.49 -18.80
C SER A 631 -3.58 -12.19 -18.84
N GLN A 632 -2.74 -12.02 -17.81
CA GLN A 632 -1.38 -12.55 -17.79
C GLN A 632 -1.34 -14.00 -17.28
N PRO A 633 -0.80 -14.97 -18.05
CA PRO A 633 -0.69 -16.36 -17.60
C PRO A 633 0.10 -16.54 -16.29
N TYR A 634 1.10 -15.70 -16.03
CA TYR A 634 1.92 -15.74 -14.81
C TYR A 634 1.10 -15.45 -13.53
N PHE A 635 0.02 -14.67 -13.63
CA PHE A 635 -0.87 -14.36 -12.51
C PHE A 635 -2.09 -15.29 -12.41
N SER A 636 -2.19 -16.28 -13.30
CA SER A 636 -3.33 -17.20 -13.33
C SER A 636 -3.48 -17.95 -12.01
N GLY A 637 -4.68 -17.87 -11.42
CA GLY A 637 -5.01 -18.53 -10.16
C GLY A 637 -4.64 -17.76 -8.89
N ARG A 638 -4.08 -16.55 -8.99
CA ARG A 638 -3.93 -15.68 -7.81
C ARG A 638 -5.29 -15.27 -7.27
N VAL A 639 -5.44 -15.33 -5.95
CA VAL A 639 -6.67 -14.99 -5.20
C VAL A 639 -6.29 -14.02 -4.07
N PRO A 640 -6.10 -12.73 -4.35
CA PRO A 640 -5.47 -11.78 -3.41
C PRO A 640 -6.14 -11.72 -2.04
N TYR A 641 -7.47 -11.77 -1.99
CA TYR A 641 -8.23 -11.80 -0.74
C TYR A 641 -8.09 -13.09 0.10
N GLN A 642 -7.44 -14.14 -0.41
CA GLN A 642 -7.13 -15.38 0.33
C GLN A 642 -5.63 -15.54 0.64
N ASN A 643 -4.82 -14.60 0.16
CA ASN A 643 -3.39 -14.64 0.38
C ASN A 643 -3.06 -14.32 1.84
N ASP A 644 -2.05 -15.02 2.37
CA ASP A 644 -1.48 -14.70 3.67
C ASP A 644 -0.73 -13.35 3.62
N LEU A 645 -0.73 -12.67 4.77
CA LEU A 645 0.05 -11.47 4.99
C LEU A 645 1.55 -11.79 4.86
N GLY A 646 2.28 -11.00 4.06
CA GLY A 646 3.73 -11.02 4.05
C GLY A 646 4.29 -10.50 5.38
N ALA A 647 4.49 -9.19 5.49
CA ALA A 647 4.82 -8.54 6.75
C ALA A 647 4.21 -7.13 6.83
N PHE A 648 3.68 -6.77 8.00
CA PHE A 648 3.28 -5.41 8.34
C PHE A 648 3.76 -5.08 9.75
N GLU A 649 4.86 -4.34 9.85
CA GLU A 649 5.54 -4.09 11.12
C GLU A 649 6.11 -2.66 11.21
N ASP A 650 6.07 -2.05 12.39
CA ASP A 650 6.76 -0.77 12.68
C ASP A 650 6.32 0.41 11.78
N ASN A 651 5.14 0.34 11.17
CA ASN A 651 4.59 1.42 10.36
C ASN A 651 3.91 2.48 11.24
N VAL A 652 3.90 3.72 10.76
CA VAL A 652 3.31 4.88 11.45
C VAL A 652 2.29 5.56 10.54
N ALA A 653 1.10 5.88 11.06
CA ALA A 653 0.15 6.76 10.37
C ALA A 653 -0.30 7.89 11.28
N HIS A 654 -0.10 9.15 10.91
CA HIS A 654 -0.54 10.25 11.75
C HIS A 654 -1.04 11.47 11.01
N SER A 655 -1.88 12.24 11.71
CA SER A 655 -2.55 13.40 11.12
C SER A 655 -3.29 12.99 9.83
N CYS A 656 -3.87 11.79 9.80
CA CYS A 656 -4.63 11.29 8.65
C CYS A 656 -6.14 11.41 8.90
N GLY A 657 -6.95 11.32 7.85
CA GLY A 657 -8.37 11.03 7.99
C GLY A 657 -8.58 9.70 8.73
N SER A 658 -8.08 8.61 8.15
CA SER A 658 -7.98 7.30 8.83
C SER A 658 -6.52 6.87 8.91
N GLY A 659 -6.06 6.32 10.03
CA GLY A 659 -4.72 5.76 10.14
C GLY A 659 -4.58 4.45 9.34
N PHE A 660 -5.55 3.56 9.53
CA PHE A 660 -5.56 2.21 8.96
C PHE A 660 -6.97 1.76 8.56
N ASP A 661 -7.05 1.03 7.44
CA ASP A 661 -8.29 0.45 6.90
C ASP A 661 -8.05 -0.92 6.24
N VAL A 662 -8.95 -1.88 6.46
CA VAL A 662 -8.94 -3.24 5.92
C VAL A 662 -10.36 -3.81 5.85
N ASN A 663 -10.53 -4.92 5.12
CA ASN A 663 -11.79 -5.60 4.84
C ASN A 663 -12.68 -4.85 3.85
N ASP A 664 -12.03 -4.38 2.79
CA ASP A 664 -12.64 -3.88 1.56
C ASP A 664 -12.04 -4.60 0.35
N SER A 665 -12.66 -4.43 -0.81
CA SER A 665 -12.23 -5.00 -2.08
C SER A 665 -12.48 -4.03 -3.23
N ILE A 666 -12.07 -4.43 -4.43
CA ILE A 666 -12.36 -3.72 -5.68
C ILE A 666 -13.35 -4.57 -6.48
N TRP A 667 -14.36 -3.93 -7.07
CA TRP A 667 -15.33 -4.62 -7.93
C TRP A 667 -14.68 -5.21 -9.19
N ILE A 668 -15.01 -6.48 -9.49
CA ILE A 668 -14.60 -7.20 -10.72
C ILE A 668 -15.81 -7.29 -11.67
N GLY A 669 -15.74 -6.70 -12.87
CA GLY A 669 -16.82 -6.83 -13.86
C GLY A 669 -16.70 -5.96 -15.12
N ALA A 670 -17.41 -6.35 -16.20
CA ALA A 670 -17.36 -5.72 -17.54
C ALA A 670 -18.49 -4.69 -17.81
N GLU A 671 -19.18 -4.23 -16.78
CA GLU A 671 -20.31 -3.28 -16.92
C GLU A 671 -19.80 -1.83 -17.04
N PRO A 672 -20.26 -1.03 -18.02
CA PRO A 672 -19.78 0.35 -18.22
C PRO A 672 -20.01 1.32 -17.04
N ALA A 673 -20.85 0.95 -16.08
CA ALA A 673 -21.10 1.71 -14.84
C ALA A 673 -20.03 1.46 -13.75
N HIS A 674 -19.18 0.44 -13.92
CA HIS A 674 -18.07 0.07 -13.04
C HIS A 674 -16.78 0.15 -13.84
N LEU A 675 -16.27 1.37 -14.01
CA LEU A 675 -14.90 1.55 -14.45
C LEU A 675 -14.01 0.91 -13.38
N ASP A 676 -13.14 -0.01 -13.80
CA ASP A 676 -12.12 -0.72 -13.02
C ASP A 676 -11.58 0.13 -11.85
N HIS A 677 -11.51 -0.41 -10.63
CA HIS A 677 -11.20 0.27 -9.35
C HIS A 677 -12.33 1.01 -8.59
N SER A 678 -13.60 0.65 -8.78
CA SER A 678 -14.63 1.02 -7.79
C SER A 678 -14.49 0.21 -6.49
N ILE A 679 -14.65 0.89 -5.35
CA ILE A 679 -14.53 0.30 -4.01
C ILE A 679 -15.78 -0.53 -3.69
N LYS A 680 -15.55 -1.76 -3.26
CA LYS A 680 -16.53 -2.68 -2.68
C LYS A 680 -16.24 -2.76 -1.19
N THR A 681 -17.03 -2.07 -0.37
CA THR A 681 -16.78 -2.03 1.07
C THR A 681 -17.22 -3.31 1.78
N ASN A 682 -16.66 -3.58 2.95
CA ASN A 682 -17.06 -4.69 3.83
C ASN A 682 -16.94 -6.07 3.15
N VAL A 683 -15.75 -6.36 2.63
CA VAL A 683 -15.40 -7.64 2.01
C VAL A 683 -14.36 -8.35 2.86
N ALA A 684 -14.63 -9.62 3.16
CA ALA A 684 -13.75 -10.42 3.99
C ALA A 684 -12.36 -10.60 3.36
N TRP A 685 -11.34 -10.59 4.21
CA TRP A 685 -10.01 -11.11 3.91
C TRP A 685 -9.93 -12.50 4.56
N GLU A 686 -9.67 -13.53 3.77
CA GLU A 686 -9.71 -14.93 4.17
C GLU A 686 -8.32 -15.59 4.04
N PRO A 687 -7.30 -15.10 4.78
CA PRO A 687 -5.97 -15.70 4.73
C PRO A 687 -5.99 -17.13 5.29
N SER A 688 -5.04 -17.97 4.88
CA SER A 688 -4.92 -19.34 5.40
C SER A 688 -4.46 -19.38 6.86
N THR A 689 -3.90 -18.28 7.33
CA THR A 689 -3.44 -18.04 8.70
C THR A 689 -3.94 -16.69 9.20
N THR A 690 -4.22 -16.57 10.50
CA THR A 690 -4.62 -15.28 11.09
C THR A 690 -3.63 -14.18 10.74
N ALA A 691 -4.12 -13.13 10.09
CA ALA A 691 -3.33 -11.96 9.78
C ALA A 691 -3.01 -11.17 11.05
N VAL A 692 -1.71 -10.98 11.33
CA VAL A 692 -1.24 -10.23 12.49
C VAL A 692 -0.46 -9.01 12.04
N LEU A 693 -1.05 -7.83 12.24
CA LEU A 693 -0.42 -6.53 12.04
C LEU A 693 0.26 -6.12 13.34
N ARG A 694 1.58 -5.91 13.30
CA ARG A 694 2.39 -5.73 14.51
C ARG A 694 2.93 -4.32 14.63
N ARG A 695 3.03 -3.82 15.87
CA ARG A 695 3.79 -2.60 16.19
C ARG A 695 3.41 -1.39 15.32
N PHE A 696 2.12 -1.30 15.01
CA PHE A 696 1.59 -0.17 14.27
C PHE A 696 1.37 1.00 15.23
N THR A 697 1.91 2.16 14.89
CA THR A 697 1.65 3.39 15.63
C THR A 697 0.73 4.28 14.83
N THR A 698 -0.37 4.75 15.41
CA THR A 698 -1.18 5.79 14.79
C THR A 698 -1.59 6.86 15.76
N TYR A 699 -1.49 8.13 15.34
CA TYR A 699 -1.90 9.23 16.20
C TYR A 699 -2.47 10.45 15.48
N ALA A 700 -3.24 11.24 16.20
CA ALA A 700 -3.82 12.49 15.70
C ALA A 700 -4.68 12.31 14.43
N CYS A 701 -5.27 11.12 14.22
CA CYS A 701 -6.15 10.80 13.10
C CYS A 701 -7.63 10.96 13.50
N ILE A 702 -8.54 11.17 12.53
CA ILE A 702 -9.99 11.13 12.86
C ILE A 702 -10.35 9.72 13.33
N ASN A 703 -9.97 8.71 12.55
CA ASN A 703 -10.06 7.31 12.93
C ASN A 703 -8.65 6.70 12.98
N GLY A 704 -8.31 5.99 14.05
CA GLY A 704 -7.01 5.34 14.22
C GLY A 704 -6.94 4.04 13.42
N ILE A 705 -7.58 3.00 13.95
CA ILE A 705 -7.68 1.67 13.34
C ILE A 705 -9.13 1.37 13.03
N TYR A 706 -9.44 1.19 11.74
CA TYR A 706 -10.67 0.57 11.28
C TYR A 706 -10.40 -0.79 10.64
N ALA A 707 -11.27 -1.75 10.94
CA ALA A 707 -11.33 -3.03 10.24
C ALA A 707 -12.81 -3.36 9.97
N GLY A 708 -13.14 -3.49 8.68
CA GLY A 708 -14.48 -3.66 8.13
C GLY A 708 -15.12 -5.03 8.42
N ALA A 709 -16.30 -5.28 7.88
CA ALA A 709 -17.01 -6.53 8.18
C ALA A 709 -16.32 -7.75 7.53
N SER A 710 -16.19 -8.84 8.28
CA SER A 710 -15.55 -10.10 7.88
C SER A 710 -16.01 -11.25 8.80
N ASP A 711 -15.95 -12.48 8.30
CA ASP A 711 -16.15 -13.69 9.13
C ASP A 711 -14.85 -14.13 9.84
N GLU A 712 -13.70 -13.55 9.47
CA GLU A 712 -12.37 -13.93 9.95
C GLU A 712 -11.74 -12.86 10.88
N ASP A 713 -10.80 -13.29 11.73
CA ASP A 713 -10.10 -12.42 12.68
C ASP A 713 -8.85 -11.78 12.04
N VAL A 714 -8.81 -10.45 12.07
CA VAL A 714 -7.61 -9.66 11.78
C VAL A 714 -7.12 -9.15 13.13
N ARG A 715 -5.85 -9.44 13.44
CA ARG A 715 -5.27 -9.14 14.75
C ARG A 715 -4.29 -7.99 14.66
N PHE A 716 -4.51 -6.99 15.50
CA PHE A 716 -3.60 -5.89 15.76
C PHE A 716 -2.90 -6.16 17.09
N ASP A 717 -1.58 -6.31 17.04
CA ASP A 717 -0.78 -6.74 18.18
C ASP A 717 0.36 -5.75 18.44
N ASP A 718 0.55 -5.36 19.70
CA ASP A 718 1.59 -4.40 20.11
C ASP A 718 1.45 -3.02 19.43
N CYS A 719 0.21 -2.59 19.17
CA CYS A 719 -0.07 -1.31 18.53
C CYS A 719 -0.09 -0.16 19.53
N VAL A 720 0.26 1.04 19.06
CA VAL A 720 0.16 2.29 19.83
C VAL A 720 -0.82 3.21 19.12
N VAL A 721 -1.92 3.55 19.78
CA VAL A 721 -2.92 4.48 19.24
C VAL A 721 -3.08 5.66 20.20
N ALA A 722 -2.85 6.88 19.71
CA ALA A 722 -2.89 8.07 20.55
C ALA A 722 -3.62 9.22 19.89
N ASP A 723 -4.26 10.11 20.65
CA ASP A 723 -4.72 11.42 20.16
C ASP A 723 -5.77 11.41 19.01
N CYS A 724 -6.29 10.23 18.62
CA CYS A 724 -7.31 10.09 17.57
C CYS A 724 -8.72 10.35 18.10
N ASN A 725 -9.65 10.89 17.29
CA ASN A 725 -11.06 11.04 17.72
C ASN A 725 -11.65 9.69 18.11
N GLU A 726 -11.43 8.70 17.26
CA GLU A 726 -11.83 7.32 17.44
C GLU A 726 -10.58 6.47 17.27
N GLN A 727 -10.12 5.82 18.35
CA GLN A 727 -8.87 5.07 18.31
C GLN A 727 -9.09 3.70 17.65
N ILE A 728 -10.05 2.92 18.15
CA ILE A 728 -10.40 1.60 17.63
C ILE A 728 -11.87 1.55 17.20
N ARG A 729 -12.10 1.07 15.98
CA ARG A 729 -13.44 0.83 15.41
C ARG A 729 -13.45 -0.49 14.62
N LEU A 730 -14.12 -1.51 15.15
CA LEU A 730 -14.16 -2.84 14.54
C LEU A 730 -15.58 -3.17 14.07
N ALA A 731 -15.71 -3.65 12.83
CA ALA A 731 -16.99 -4.03 12.23
C ALA A 731 -17.22 -5.55 12.17
N ALA A 732 -16.30 -6.34 12.72
CA ALA A 732 -16.41 -7.80 12.88
C ALA A 732 -15.72 -8.31 14.16
N TYR A 733 -15.35 -9.59 14.19
CA TYR A 733 -14.73 -10.29 15.32
C TYR A 733 -13.22 -10.03 15.49
N HIS A 734 -12.72 -8.93 14.94
CA HIS A 734 -11.31 -8.57 14.97
C HIS A 734 -10.79 -8.37 16.40
N THR A 735 -9.48 -8.53 16.58
CA THR A 735 -8.83 -8.43 17.89
C THR A 735 -7.77 -7.34 17.89
N VAL A 736 -7.86 -6.40 18.83
CA VAL A 736 -6.76 -5.51 19.22
C VAL A 736 -6.22 -6.00 20.56
N GLN A 737 -4.91 -6.17 20.66
CA GLN A 737 -4.33 -6.72 21.89
C GLN A 737 -2.88 -6.31 22.16
N ASN A 738 -2.44 -6.49 23.41
CA ASN A 738 -1.10 -6.10 23.86
C ASN A 738 -0.77 -4.65 23.48
N SER A 739 -1.76 -3.76 23.47
CA SER A 739 -1.67 -2.46 22.80
C SER A 739 -1.82 -1.30 23.79
N LEU A 740 -1.33 -0.13 23.38
CA LEU A 740 -1.45 1.13 24.10
C LEU A 740 -2.50 2.03 23.45
N LEU A 741 -3.40 2.59 24.25
CA LEU A 741 -4.41 3.58 23.86
C LEU A 741 -4.23 4.84 24.72
N VAL A 742 -3.88 5.98 24.13
CA VAL A 742 -3.63 7.25 24.84
C VAL A 742 -4.66 8.28 24.41
N ALA A 743 -5.52 8.72 25.32
CA ALA A 743 -6.59 9.67 25.01
C ALA A 743 -6.05 11.06 24.62
N ASP A 744 -5.04 11.53 25.35
CA ASP A 744 -4.33 12.79 25.13
C ASP A 744 -2.89 12.68 25.63
N SER A 745 -1.93 12.66 24.71
CA SER A 745 -0.49 12.61 24.98
C SER A 745 0.05 13.93 25.57
N GLY A 746 -0.67 15.04 25.38
CA GLY A 746 -0.21 16.40 25.65
C GLY A 746 0.75 16.98 24.60
N ASN A 747 1.15 16.21 23.58
CA ASN A 747 2.08 16.65 22.53
C ASN A 747 1.36 17.31 21.34
N VAL A 748 0.11 16.92 21.09
CA VAL A 748 -0.68 17.31 19.91
C VAL A 748 -1.84 18.21 20.33
N ALA A 749 -2.10 19.29 19.59
CA ALA A 749 -3.28 20.13 19.82
C ALA A 749 -4.56 19.42 19.31
N LEU A 750 -5.40 18.92 20.22
CA LEU A 750 -6.56 18.05 19.90
C LEU A 750 -7.86 18.77 19.47
N GLY A 751 -7.91 20.10 19.50
CA GLY A 751 -9.02 20.87 18.91
C GLY A 751 -10.41 20.71 19.57
N GLY A 752 -10.50 20.19 20.80
CA GLY A 752 -11.75 20.07 21.56
C GLY A 752 -12.71 18.97 21.11
N ALA A 753 -12.28 18.09 20.20
CA ALA A 753 -13.05 16.93 19.78
C ALA A 753 -13.10 15.84 20.86
N LEU A 754 -14.17 15.06 20.90
CA LEU A 754 -14.31 13.92 21.81
C LEU A 754 -13.31 12.83 21.43
N ARG A 755 -12.86 12.06 22.42
CA ARG A 755 -11.88 10.97 22.25
C ARG A 755 -12.46 9.66 22.74
N SER A 756 -12.46 8.65 21.88
CA SER A 756 -12.98 7.32 22.20
C SER A 756 -11.88 6.28 22.02
N GLY A 757 -11.59 5.50 23.07
CA GLY A 757 -10.61 4.41 23.01
C GLY A 757 -11.13 3.27 22.14
N TYR A 758 -12.30 2.74 22.49
CA TYR A 758 -13.00 1.73 21.71
C TYR A 758 -14.41 2.20 21.36
N VAL A 759 -14.71 2.27 20.07
CA VAL A 759 -16.05 2.58 19.57
C VAL A 759 -16.79 1.27 19.36
N VAL A 760 -17.84 1.04 20.17
CA VAL A 760 -18.77 -0.07 19.94
C VAL A 760 -19.57 0.25 18.69
N TYR A 761 -19.25 -0.45 17.61
CA TYR A 761 -19.77 -0.28 16.26
C TYR A 761 -20.38 -1.60 15.78
N ASP A 762 -20.35 -1.89 14.48
CA ASP A 762 -20.96 -3.08 13.87
C ASP A 762 -20.46 -4.39 14.49
N GLY A 763 -19.16 -4.52 14.76
CA GLY A 763 -18.54 -5.80 15.09
C GLY A 763 -18.63 -6.22 16.55
N ALA A 764 -18.59 -7.53 16.77
CA ALA A 764 -18.29 -8.16 18.06
C ALA A 764 -16.77 -8.23 18.32
N GLY A 765 -16.12 -7.06 18.25
CA GLY A 765 -14.66 -6.96 18.36
C GLY A 765 -14.13 -7.24 19.77
N ARG A 766 -12.81 -7.44 19.85
CA ARG A 766 -12.11 -7.78 21.09
C ARG A 766 -11.00 -6.78 21.38
N LEU A 767 -10.95 -6.30 22.63
CA LEU A 767 -9.83 -5.54 23.15
C LEU A 767 -9.21 -6.31 24.32
N ARG A 768 -7.94 -6.74 24.20
CA ARG A 768 -7.29 -7.59 25.21
C ARG A 768 -5.96 -7.04 25.68
N ASP A 769 -5.61 -7.30 26.93
CA ASP A 769 -4.24 -7.14 27.45
C ASP A 769 -3.65 -5.76 27.12
N SER A 770 -4.47 -4.71 27.18
CA SER A 770 -4.15 -3.39 26.64
C SER A 770 -4.18 -2.32 27.73
N TYR A 771 -3.29 -1.33 27.60
CA TYR A 771 -3.16 -0.23 28.54
C TYR A 771 -3.85 1.03 28.01
N LEU A 772 -4.75 1.59 28.81
CA LEU A 772 -5.57 2.75 28.49
C LEU A 772 -5.18 3.95 29.36
N ASP A 773 -4.63 5.00 28.74
CA ASP A 773 -4.14 6.21 29.42
C ASP A 773 -5.07 7.41 29.17
N GLY A 774 -5.52 8.06 30.24
CA GLY A 774 -6.23 9.34 30.17
C GLY A 774 -7.75 9.26 29.93
N PHE A 775 -8.34 8.06 29.94
CA PHE A 775 -9.78 7.85 29.74
C PHE A 775 -10.66 8.14 30.98
N ASP A 776 -10.11 8.83 31.98
CA ASP A 776 -10.83 9.46 33.11
C ASP A 776 -11.01 10.98 32.92
N GLN A 777 -10.40 11.57 31.89
CA GLN A 777 -10.38 13.01 31.67
C GLN A 777 -11.66 13.54 30.98
N PRO A 778 -12.08 14.80 31.23
CA PRO A 778 -13.18 15.42 30.51
C PRO A 778 -13.03 15.34 28.98
N GLY A 779 -14.07 14.93 28.28
CA GLY A 779 -14.06 14.80 26.81
C GLY A 779 -13.52 13.47 26.28
N THR A 780 -13.11 12.55 27.15
CA THR A 780 -12.60 11.22 26.80
C THR A 780 -13.55 10.12 27.26
N PHE A 781 -13.56 9.00 26.54
CA PHE A 781 -14.35 7.80 26.83
C PHE A 781 -13.55 6.55 26.48
N ALA A 782 -13.36 5.64 27.44
CA ALA A 782 -12.72 4.35 27.15
C ALA A 782 -13.57 3.54 26.17
N TYR A 783 -14.89 3.55 26.38
CA TYR A 783 -15.88 3.00 25.47
C TYR A 783 -16.88 4.06 25.06
N ALA A 784 -17.13 4.16 23.76
CA ALA A 784 -18.16 5.02 23.22
C ALA A 784 -19.11 4.26 22.30
N ALA A 785 -20.32 4.77 22.19
CA ALA A 785 -21.40 4.19 21.43
C ALA A 785 -21.58 4.87 20.08
N THR A 786 -21.56 4.12 18.98
CA THR A 786 -22.01 4.65 17.69
C THR A 786 -23.01 3.73 17.01
N GLY A 787 -23.80 4.28 16.09
CA GLY A 787 -24.80 3.51 15.37
C GLY A 787 -24.16 2.64 14.30
N GLY A 788 -24.66 1.42 14.10
CA GLY A 788 -24.15 0.46 13.10
C GLY A 788 -25.11 0.16 11.94
N ALA A 789 -24.62 -0.44 10.85
CA ALA A 789 -25.46 -1.12 9.85
C ALA A 789 -25.98 -2.48 10.38
N THR A 790 -25.09 -3.30 10.93
CA THR A 790 -25.37 -4.60 11.57
C THR A 790 -24.67 -4.62 12.92
N LEU A 791 -25.41 -4.45 14.02
CA LEU A 791 -24.81 -4.31 15.35
C LEU A 791 -24.73 -5.67 16.04
N HIS A 792 -23.51 -6.12 16.33
CA HIS A 792 -23.25 -7.37 17.04
C HIS A 792 -22.96 -7.09 18.53
N PRO A 793 -23.83 -7.47 19.48
CA PRO A 793 -23.68 -7.14 20.90
C PRO A 793 -22.58 -7.95 21.63
N ASN A 794 -21.90 -8.89 20.98
CA ASN A 794 -20.93 -9.78 21.64
C ASN A 794 -19.49 -9.24 21.63
N ASN A 795 -19.32 -7.94 21.87
CA ASN A 795 -17.99 -7.35 22.05
C ASN A 795 -17.37 -7.87 23.35
N ARG A 796 -16.04 -8.01 23.38
CA ARG A 796 -15.32 -8.60 24.53
C ARG A 796 -14.13 -7.77 24.95
N ALA A 797 -13.90 -7.74 26.25
CA ALA A 797 -12.71 -7.16 26.83
C ALA A 797 -12.16 -7.99 27.97
N SER A 798 -10.83 -8.04 28.06
CA SER A 798 -10.09 -8.68 29.15
C SER A 798 -8.69 -8.06 29.26
N GLY A 799 -8.06 -8.19 30.43
CA GLY A 799 -6.67 -7.77 30.65
C GLY A 799 -6.44 -6.26 30.52
N LEU A 800 -7.50 -5.43 30.64
CA LEU A 800 -7.34 -3.99 30.53
C LEU A 800 -6.71 -3.40 31.78
N GLU A 801 -5.76 -2.49 31.57
CA GLU A 801 -5.15 -1.69 32.61
C GLU A 801 -5.34 -0.21 32.33
N TYR A 802 -5.45 0.59 33.40
CA TYR A 802 -5.67 2.03 33.31
C TYR A 802 -4.63 2.78 34.12
N ASN A 803 -4.30 3.99 33.69
CA ASN A 803 -3.38 4.89 34.42
C ASN A 803 -3.99 5.50 35.70
N HIS A 804 -5.23 5.14 36.04
CA HIS A 804 -5.98 5.66 37.16
C HIS A 804 -6.66 4.55 37.97
N THR A 805 -6.91 4.81 39.26
CA THR A 805 -7.60 3.86 40.15
C THR A 805 -9.12 3.98 40.12
N GLY A 806 -9.66 4.95 39.38
CA GLY A 806 -11.10 5.16 39.21
C GLY A 806 -11.71 4.32 38.10
N LEU A 807 -13.01 4.47 37.88
CA LEU A 807 -13.69 3.86 36.75
C LEU A 807 -13.39 4.66 35.48
N PRO A 808 -13.18 4.01 34.33
CA PRO A 808 -13.11 4.72 33.06
C PRO A 808 -14.43 5.44 32.74
N ARG A 809 -14.34 6.50 31.95
CA ARG A 809 -15.51 7.19 31.42
C ARG A 809 -16.12 6.39 30.28
N ILE A 810 -17.44 6.25 30.31
CA ILE A 810 -18.21 5.57 29.26
C ILE A 810 -19.14 6.56 28.58
N GLY A 811 -19.04 6.64 27.25
CA GLY A 811 -19.73 7.62 26.42
C GLY A 811 -21.10 7.17 25.93
N PHE A 812 -21.86 6.43 26.75
CA PHE A 812 -23.21 5.99 26.38
C PHE A 812 -24.23 7.09 26.71
N LEU A 813 -25.18 7.27 25.80
CA LEU A 813 -26.21 8.32 25.89
C LEU A 813 -27.40 7.86 26.75
N ASP A 814 -28.31 8.79 27.08
CA ASP A 814 -29.58 8.43 27.70
C ASP A 814 -30.52 7.81 26.68
N TYR A 815 -30.67 6.49 26.76
CA TYR A 815 -31.57 5.72 25.92
C TYR A 815 -32.89 5.40 26.64
N ALA A 816 -33.08 5.78 27.91
CA ALA A 816 -34.25 5.43 28.70
C ALA A 816 -35.38 6.47 28.64
N SER A 817 -35.05 7.75 28.43
CA SER A 817 -36.01 8.85 28.64
C SER A 817 -37.13 8.96 27.61
N ALA A 818 -37.13 8.17 26.52
CA ALA A 818 -38.09 8.20 25.40
C ALA A 818 -38.36 9.60 24.78
N VAL A 819 -37.67 10.63 25.28
CA VAL A 819 -37.77 12.03 24.88
C VAL A 819 -36.38 12.40 24.40
N LEU A 820 -36.23 12.46 23.08
CA LEU A 820 -35.08 13.07 22.44
C LEU A 820 -34.93 14.50 23.01
N PRO A 821 -33.74 14.92 23.49
CA PRO A 821 -33.56 16.27 24.02
C PRO A 821 -34.05 17.31 23.00
N SER A 822 -34.83 18.30 23.42
CA SER A 822 -35.30 19.35 22.50
C SER A 822 -34.11 20.09 21.89
N GLY A 823 -33.97 20.06 20.56
CA GLY A 823 -32.84 20.69 19.85
C GLY A 823 -31.65 19.78 19.60
N PHE A 824 -31.69 18.50 20.01
CA PHE A 824 -30.82 17.48 19.42
C PHE A 824 -31.29 17.22 17.98
N PRO A 825 -30.39 17.13 16.98
CA PRO A 825 -30.80 16.78 15.64
C PRO A 825 -31.34 15.36 15.66
N VAL A 826 -32.65 15.22 15.78
CA VAL A 826 -33.36 14.07 15.26
C VAL A 826 -33.07 14.15 13.78
N ASP A 827 -32.30 13.20 13.23
CA ASP A 827 -32.29 13.06 11.79
C ASP A 827 -33.78 12.87 11.41
N PRO A 828 -34.40 13.82 10.69
CA PRO A 828 -35.80 13.71 10.31
C PRO A 828 -36.04 12.48 9.43
N ASN A 829 -34.97 11.82 8.98
CA ASN A 829 -35.00 10.51 8.39
C ASN A 829 -34.98 9.41 9.49
N PRO A 830 -36.14 8.78 9.80
CA PRO A 830 -36.23 7.68 10.77
C PRO A 830 -35.48 6.42 10.35
N THR A 831 -34.75 6.48 9.23
CA THR A 831 -34.07 5.35 8.62
C THR A 831 -32.54 5.36 8.77
N ASN A 832 -32.00 6.35 9.49
CA ASN A 832 -30.57 6.47 9.81
C ASN A 832 -30.20 5.65 11.06
N SER A 833 -29.10 4.88 10.97
CA SER A 833 -28.47 4.11 12.06
C SER A 833 -28.06 4.91 13.27
N GLN A 834 -27.92 6.22 13.10
CA GLN A 834 -27.51 7.12 14.17
C GLN A 834 -28.69 7.64 15.01
N ASN A 835 -29.93 7.25 14.71
CA ASN A 835 -31.09 7.65 15.51
C ASN A 835 -31.05 7.00 16.91
N LEU A 836 -31.24 7.80 17.96
CA LEU A 836 -31.19 7.33 19.35
C LEU A 836 -32.29 6.33 19.72
N ALA A 837 -33.38 6.26 18.94
CA ALA A 837 -34.43 5.26 19.11
C ALA A 837 -34.09 3.92 18.42
N ASP A 838 -33.05 3.88 17.58
CA ASP A 838 -32.70 2.70 16.76
C ASP A 838 -31.92 1.65 17.58
N PRO A 839 -32.31 0.35 17.55
CA PRO A 839 -31.57 -0.72 18.23
C PRO A 839 -30.10 -0.81 17.85
N ARG A 840 -29.70 -0.33 16.67
CA ARG A 840 -28.29 -0.27 16.25
C ARG A 840 -27.49 0.82 16.95
N LYS A 841 -28.16 1.71 17.68
CA LYS A 841 -27.55 2.81 18.44
C LYS A 841 -27.51 2.52 19.94
N TRP A 842 -28.52 1.85 20.49
CA TRP A 842 -28.61 1.54 21.92
C TRP A 842 -28.32 0.08 22.27
N GLY A 843 -28.38 -0.83 21.30
CA GLY A 843 -28.29 -2.28 21.49
C GLY A 843 -26.88 -2.83 21.67
N MET A 844 -26.04 -2.08 22.37
CA MET A 844 -24.62 -2.39 22.54
C MET A 844 -24.39 -3.15 23.83
N ALA A 845 -23.49 -4.12 23.77
CA ALA A 845 -22.99 -4.83 24.93
C ALA A 845 -21.49 -5.10 24.78
N VAL A 846 -20.76 -4.99 25.88
CA VAL A 846 -19.33 -5.36 25.97
C VAL A 846 -19.17 -6.28 27.18
N ARG A 847 -18.82 -7.53 26.94
CA ARG A 847 -18.56 -8.53 27.98
C ARG A 847 -17.19 -8.26 28.59
N ASP A 848 -17.18 -7.88 29.87
CA ASP A 848 -16.00 -7.77 30.71
C ASP A 848 -15.66 -9.17 31.25
N GLU A 849 -14.73 -9.86 30.59
CA GLU A 849 -14.49 -11.30 30.83
C GLU A 849 -13.81 -11.54 32.19
N ASP A 850 -12.99 -10.60 32.65
CA ASP A 850 -12.15 -10.74 33.84
C ASP A 850 -12.32 -9.62 34.87
N GLY A 851 -13.19 -8.64 34.60
CA GLY A 851 -13.47 -7.53 35.50
C GLY A 851 -12.54 -6.34 35.29
N SER A 852 -11.78 -6.32 34.20
CA SER A 852 -10.83 -5.25 33.91
C SER A 852 -11.49 -3.92 33.55
N ILE A 853 -12.74 -3.90 33.06
CA ILE A 853 -13.45 -2.63 32.79
C ILE A 853 -13.90 -1.99 34.12
N TRP A 854 -14.66 -2.72 34.95
CA TRP A 854 -15.35 -2.16 36.12
C TRP A 854 -15.27 -3.01 37.41
N GLY A 855 -14.35 -3.98 37.46
CA GLY A 855 -14.02 -4.75 38.68
C GLY A 855 -14.95 -5.93 38.96
N THR A 856 -15.89 -6.26 38.07
CA THR A 856 -16.79 -7.41 38.23
C THR A 856 -16.60 -8.41 37.09
N PRO A 857 -15.83 -9.50 37.30
CA PRO A 857 -15.59 -10.51 36.27
C PRO A 857 -16.87 -11.13 35.75
N GLY A 858 -16.95 -11.29 34.43
CA GLY A 858 -18.10 -11.89 33.75
C GLY A 858 -19.35 -11.02 33.76
N ALA A 859 -19.22 -9.71 33.96
CA ALA A 859 -20.33 -8.78 33.80
C ALA A 859 -20.30 -8.13 32.40
N THR A 860 -21.40 -7.52 31.99
CA THR A 860 -21.58 -6.94 30.66
C THR A 860 -21.92 -5.46 30.79
N LEU A 861 -21.13 -4.61 30.14
CA LEU A 861 -21.35 -3.18 30.00
C LEU A 861 -22.40 -2.92 28.92
N ILE A 862 -23.47 -2.19 29.26
CA ILE A 862 -24.59 -1.86 28.37
C ILE A 862 -25.07 -0.42 28.58
N GLY A 863 -25.92 0.09 27.68
CA GLY A 863 -26.67 1.33 27.88
C GLY A 863 -27.89 1.17 28.81
N ASN A 864 -28.48 2.28 29.24
CA ASN A 864 -29.65 2.29 30.12
C ASN A 864 -30.99 2.04 29.40
N HIS A 865 -30.97 1.66 28.11
CA HIS A 865 -32.19 1.38 27.36
C HIS A 865 -32.97 0.24 28.04
N PRO A 866 -34.29 0.33 28.26
CA PRO A 866 -34.97 -0.65 29.11
C PRO A 866 -35.13 -2.04 28.47
N MET A 867 -34.91 -2.19 27.16
CA MET A 867 -34.76 -3.51 26.52
C MET A 867 -33.44 -4.20 26.89
N MET A 868 -32.41 -3.43 27.26
CA MET A 868 -31.10 -3.93 27.68
C MET A 868 -31.01 -4.04 29.20
N TYR A 869 -31.47 -3.00 29.90
CA TYR A 869 -31.29 -2.82 31.34
C TYR A 869 -32.47 -3.32 32.16
N ILE A 870 -32.18 -3.94 33.31
CA ILE A 870 -33.17 -4.41 34.30
C ILE A 870 -32.89 -3.74 35.65
N PRO A 871 -33.76 -2.83 36.12
CA PRO A 871 -33.52 -2.08 37.36
C PRO A 871 -33.87 -2.92 38.60
N THR A 872 -33.05 -3.93 38.92
CA THR A 872 -33.20 -4.73 40.15
C THR A 872 -31.95 -4.65 41.02
N PRO A 873 -32.07 -4.63 42.36
CA PRO A 873 -30.91 -4.54 43.26
C PRO A 873 -29.86 -5.65 43.13
N ALA A 874 -30.22 -6.79 42.53
CA ALA A 874 -29.32 -7.92 42.30
C ALA A 874 -28.50 -7.80 41.00
N LEU A 875 -28.93 -6.94 40.07
CA LEU A 875 -28.36 -6.80 38.72
C LEU A 875 -27.88 -5.37 38.41
N ASP A 876 -28.21 -4.40 39.27
CA ASP A 876 -27.76 -3.01 39.14
C ASP A 876 -26.45 -2.79 39.91
N ILE A 877 -25.33 -2.91 39.20
CA ILE A 877 -23.99 -2.70 39.76
C ILE A 877 -23.52 -1.24 39.49
N THR A 878 -24.43 -0.34 39.10
CA THR A 878 -24.09 1.05 38.68
C THR A 878 -23.42 1.87 39.79
N PRO A 879 -22.22 2.41 39.57
CA PRO A 879 -21.62 3.41 40.46
C PRO A 879 -22.25 4.80 40.24
N VAL A 880 -22.46 5.55 41.31
CA VAL A 880 -23.10 6.87 41.28
C VAL A 880 -22.13 7.94 40.78
N GLY A 881 -22.35 8.47 39.57
CA GLY A 881 -21.60 9.61 39.03
C GLY A 881 -22.21 10.13 37.72
N ALA A 882 -22.23 11.45 37.52
CA ALA A 882 -22.89 12.09 36.36
C ALA A 882 -22.32 11.67 35.00
N VAL A 883 -21.05 11.28 34.94
CA VAL A 883 -20.34 10.95 33.68
C VAL A 883 -20.73 9.57 33.12
N ASN A 884 -21.03 8.60 34.00
CA ASN A 884 -21.37 7.23 33.60
C ASN A 884 -22.86 6.90 33.85
N GLN A 885 -23.69 7.92 34.11
CA GLN A 885 -25.06 7.76 34.63
C GLN A 885 -25.98 6.89 33.76
N TYR A 886 -25.71 6.80 32.45
CA TYR A 886 -26.50 6.04 31.49
C TYR A 886 -25.87 4.70 31.09
N SER A 887 -24.70 4.37 31.63
CA SER A 887 -24.05 3.09 31.42
C SER A 887 -24.36 2.15 32.58
N LYS A 888 -24.58 0.86 32.30
CA LYS A 888 -24.98 -0.15 33.29
C LYS A 888 -24.09 -1.38 33.19
N LEU A 889 -23.80 -1.98 34.34
CA LEU A 889 -23.10 -3.26 34.43
C LEU A 889 -24.05 -4.29 34.98
N THR A 890 -24.09 -5.45 34.33
CA THR A 890 -25.04 -6.52 34.67
C THR A 890 -24.39 -7.89 34.45
N PRO A 891 -24.67 -8.92 35.26
CA PRO A 891 -24.13 -10.27 35.02
C PRO A 891 -24.78 -10.96 33.80
N LEU A 892 -25.82 -10.37 33.22
CA LEU A 892 -26.55 -10.91 32.09
C LEU A 892 -25.68 -11.01 30.83
N ARG A 893 -25.99 -12.00 29.99
CA ARG A 893 -25.42 -12.16 28.64
C ARG A 893 -26.41 -11.65 27.60
N TYR A 894 -25.88 -11.22 26.46
CA TYR A 894 -26.66 -10.66 25.37
C TYR A 894 -26.32 -11.39 24.08
N GLY A 895 -27.35 -11.66 23.29
CA GLY A 895 -27.25 -12.11 21.91
C GLY A 895 -28.10 -11.22 21.03
N HIS A 896 -28.38 -11.68 19.82
CA HIS A 896 -29.03 -10.87 18.82
C HIS A 896 -30.11 -11.66 18.07
N LEU A 897 -31.32 -11.12 17.96
CA LEU A 897 -32.34 -11.71 17.09
C LEU A 897 -32.38 -11.00 15.75
N ARG A 898 -32.31 -11.76 14.67
CA ARG A 898 -32.38 -11.29 13.28
C ARG A 898 -33.51 -11.96 12.53
N PHE A 899 -34.31 -11.16 11.81
CA PHE A 899 -35.48 -11.62 11.05
C PHE A 899 -35.36 -11.24 9.58
N VAL A 900 -35.27 -12.24 8.69
CA VAL A 900 -35.22 -12.04 7.24
C VAL A 900 -36.55 -12.49 6.63
N SER A 901 -37.27 -11.55 6.02
CA SER A 901 -38.51 -11.87 5.29
C SER A 901 -38.20 -12.12 3.81
N ARG A 902 -38.81 -13.15 3.22
CA ARG A 902 -38.65 -13.50 1.80
C ARG A 902 -39.95 -13.79 1.08
N SER A 903 -39.95 -13.48 -0.21
CA SER A 903 -41.08 -13.70 -1.11
C SER A 903 -41.28 -15.17 -1.47
N SER A 904 -42.38 -15.49 -2.14
CA SER A 904 -42.63 -16.81 -2.74
C SER A 904 -41.53 -17.32 -3.70
N SER A 905 -40.73 -16.41 -4.27
CA SER A 905 -39.61 -16.72 -5.17
C SER A 905 -38.26 -16.76 -4.46
N GLY A 906 -38.23 -16.64 -3.12
CA GLY A 906 -37.01 -16.63 -2.30
C GLY A 906 -36.27 -15.29 -2.27
N GLN A 907 -36.81 -14.25 -2.91
CA GLN A 907 -36.20 -12.91 -2.90
C GLN A 907 -36.38 -12.25 -1.53
N LYS A 908 -35.28 -11.71 -0.97
CA LYS A 908 -35.33 -10.88 0.23
C LYS A 908 -36.13 -9.60 -0.06
N PHE A 909 -36.97 -9.19 0.88
CA PHE A 909 -37.65 -7.90 0.77
C PHE A 909 -36.67 -6.76 1.01
N VAL A 910 -36.82 -5.69 0.23
CA VAL A 910 -36.08 -4.45 0.44
C VAL A 910 -36.73 -3.60 1.53
N LYS A 911 -35.99 -2.62 2.04
CA LYS A 911 -36.43 -1.71 3.13
C LYS A 911 -37.85 -1.15 2.99
N THR A 912 -38.29 -0.80 1.77
CA THR A 912 -39.62 -0.21 1.53
C THR A 912 -40.76 -1.20 1.73
N ASP A 913 -40.48 -2.50 1.63
CA ASP A 913 -41.48 -3.56 1.62
C ASP A 913 -41.54 -4.31 2.96
N LEU A 914 -40.52 -4.15 3.81
CA LEU A 914 -40.54 -4.65 5.18
C LEU A 914 -41.52 -3.80 6.03
N PRO A 915 -42.45 -4.39 6.77
CA PRO A 915 -43.28 -3.66 7.74
C PRO A 915 -42.51 -3.34 9.03
N ASP A 916 -42.93 -2.33 9.78
CA ASP A 916 -42.43 -2.14 11.16
C ASP A 916 -42.97 -3.27 12.05
N ILE A 917 -42.24 -3.67 13.09
CA ILE A 917 -42.71 -4.67 14.07
C ILE A 917 -42.65 -4.08 15.49
N ASP A 918 -43.48 -4.62 16.37
CA ASP A 918 -43.50 -4.26 17.78
C ASP A 918 -42.87 -5.37 18.60
N VAL A 919 -42.02 -5.00 19.56
CA VAL A 919 -41.27 -5.95 20.38
C VAL A 919 -41.43 -5.62 21.84
N ALA A 920 -41.87 -6.58 22.64
CA ALA A 920 -41.91 -6.44 24.09
C ALA A 920 -41.06 -7.52 24.75
N ARG A 921 -40.35 -7.12 25.81
CA ARG A 921 -39.67 -8.05 26.73
C ARG A 921 -40.55 -8.23 27.96
N LEU A 922 -40.89 -9.48 28.25
CA LEU A 922 -41.60 -9.86 29.47
C LEU A 922 -40.58 -10.30 30.52
N ASP A 923 -40.47 -9.51 31.58
CA ASP A 923 -39.55 -9.76 32.67
C ASP A 923 -40.12 -10.81 33.65
N ASN A 924 -39.31 -11.80 34.04
CA ASN A 924 -39.64 -12.69 35.15
C ASN A 924 -39.31 -11.98 36.48
N PRO A 925 -40.31 -11.63 37.32
CA PRO A 925 -40.12 -10.67 38.41
C PRO A 925 -39.30 -11.16 39.63
N THR A 926 -38.73 -12.39 39.65
CA THR A 926 -37.98 -12.89 40.83
C THR A 926 -36.73 -13.70 40.47
N THR A 927 -35.57 -13.04 40.48
CA THR A 927 -34.22 -13.62 40.30
C THR A 927 -33.74 -14.53 41.46
N SER A 928 -34.64 -15.11 42.26
CA SER A 928 -34.26 -15.94 43.44
C SER A 928 -35.05 -17.23 43.64
N THR A 929 -36.04 -17.55 42.81
CA THR A 929 -36.73 -18.85 42.84
C THR A 929 -37.20 -19.24 41.45
N PRO A 930 -36.87 -20.46 40.96
CA PRO A 930 -37.49 -20.98 39.74
C PRO A 930 -38.97 -21.17 40.02
N LEU A 931 -39.81 -20.26 39.52
CA LEU A 931 -41.24 -20.54 39.43
C LEU A 931 -41.41 -21.70 38.44
N PRO A 932 -42.38 -22.61 38.65
CA PRO A 932 -42.76 -23.55 37.61
C PRO A 932 -43.18 -22.72 36.40
N PHE A 933 -42.39 -22.80 35.34
CA PHE A 933 -42.65 -22.12 34.07
C PHE A 933 -44.01 -22.56 33.53
N VAL A 934 -45.04 -21.73 33.69
CA VAL A 934 -46.37 -21.94 33.11
C VAL A 934 -46.47 -21.00 31.90
N LEU A 935 -46.17 -21.52 30.70
CA LEU A 935 -46.56 -20.87 29.45
C LEU A 935 -48.08 -20.64 29.46
N PRO A 936 -48.55 -19.51 28.90
CA PRO A 936 -49.73 -18.84 29.42
C PRO A 936 -51.02 -19.63 29.20
N PHE A 937 -51.70 -19.94 30.30
CA PHE A 937 -53.14 -20.06 30.40
C PHE A 937 -53.54 -19.09 31.53
N PRO A 938 -54.34 -17.99 31.39
CA PRO A 938 -55.10 -17.37 30.28
C PRO A 938 -54.63 -15.88 30.06
N PRO A 939 -55.44 -14.81 29.80
CA PRO A 939 -54.97 -13.55 29.17
C PRO A 939 -53.81 -12.92 29.94
N PRO A 940 -52.91 -12.16 29.27
CA PRO A 940 -51.67 -11.70 29.87
C PRO A 940 -52.00 -11.07 31.22
N PRO A 941 -51.41 -11.55 32.33
CA PRO A 941 -51.48 -10.79 33.56
C PRO A 941 -50.95 -9.39 33.21
N THR A 942 -51.47 -8.36 33.86
CA THR A 942 -50.80 -7.06 33.97
C THR A 942 -49.47 -7.27 34.69
N ILE A 943 -48.53 -7.97 34.06
CA ILE A 943 -47.12 -7.98 34.36
C ILE A 943 -46.68 -6.58 33.94
N ALA A 944 -45.96 -5.89 34.81
CA ALA A 944 -45.28 -4.64 34.48
C ALA A 944 -44.15 -4.97 33.48
N GLY A 945 -44.51 -5.38 32.27
CA GLY A 945 -43.59 -5.56 31.16
C GLY A 945 -43.18 -4.19 30.63
N SER A 946 -41.94 -4.07 30.21
CA SER A 946 -41.49 -2.88 29.52
C SER A 946 -41.92 -3.02 28.06
N PHE A 947 -43.00 -2.33 27.69
CA PHE A 947 -43.54 -2.32 26.31
C PHE A 947 -42.80 -1.29 25.48
N PHE A 948 -42.24 -1.67 24.34
CA PHE A 948 -41.61 -0.72 23.42
C PHE A 948 -42.08 -0.93 21.97
N HIS A 949 -42.61 0.14 21.38
CA HIS A 949 -42.85 0.24 19.95
C HIS A 949 -41.61 0.83 19.29
N TYR A 950 -40.72 0.00 18.73
CA TYR A 950 -39.88 0.41 17.58
C TYR A 950 -39.07 -0.78 17.06
N VAL A 951 -39.13 -1.06 15.76
CA VAL A 951 -38.07 -1.83 15.10
C VAL A 951 -37.68 -1.21 13.77
N PHE A 952 -36.37 -1.08 13.61
CA PHE A 952 -35.69 -0.65 12.42
C PHE A 952 -35.55 -1.77 11.35
N LYS A 953 -35.55 -1.35 10.08
CA LYS A 953 -35.34 -2.15 8.86
C LYS A 953 -34.01 -1.77 8.23
N ASN A 954 -33.00 -2.65 8.19
CA ASN A 954 -31.93 -2.42 7.20
C ASN A 954 -32.50 -2.76 5.80
N ASP A 955 -31.68 -2.71 4.76
CA ASP A 955 -32.19 -2.98 3.41
C ASP A 955 -32.69 -4.43 3.22
N GLN A 956 -32.57 -5.32 4.22
CA GLN A 956 -32.86 -6.76 4.10
C GLN A 956 -33.49 -7.46 5.33
N HIS A 957 -33.45 -6.91 6.55
CA HIS A 957 -33.84 -7.61 7.79
C HIS A 957 -34.16 -6.68 8.97
N HIS A 958 -34.92 -7.21 9.95
CA HIS A 958 -35.09 -6.60 11.29
C HIS A 958 -34.08 -7.20 12.25
N GLN A 959 -33.61 -6.41 13.21
CA GLN A 959 -32.66 -6.89 14.20
C GLN A 959 -32.74 -6.11 15.52
N PHE A 960 -32.57 -6.80 16.65
CA PHE A 960 -32.51 -6.19 17.98
C PHE A 960 -31.85 -7.13 19.00
N PRO A 961 -31.14 -6.58 20.01
CA PRO A 961 -30.47 -7.38 21.02
C PRO A 961 -31.47 -8.06 21.97
N VAL A 962 -31.08 -9.20 22.49
CA VAL A 962 -31.84 -9.98 23.48
C VAL A 962 -30.96 -10.41 24.64
N ILE A 963 -31.57 -10.56 25.82
CA ILE A 963 -30.92 -11.17 26.97
C ILE A 963 -31.07 -12.68 26.83
N VAL A 964 -29.95 -13.39 26.86
CA VAL A 964 -29.89 -14.82 26.54
C VAL A 964 -29.77 -15.66 27.81
N GLN A 965 -30.87 -15.72 28.54
CA GLN A 965 -31.06 -16.61 29.67
C GLN A 965 -32.48 -17.21 29.61
N ASP A 966 -32.64 -18.41 30.18
CA ASP A 966 -33.89 -19.19 30.19
C ASP A 966 -35.12 -18.47 30.82
N ASP A 967 -34.93 -17.29 31.42
CA ASP A 967 -35.97 -16.56 32.14
C ASP A 967 -36.62 -15.41 31.34
N PHE A 968 -36.18 -15.13 30.11
CA PHE A 968 -36.67 -14.00 29.31
C PHE A 968 -37.52 -14.43 28.12
N ILE A 969 -38.65 -13.75 27.95
CA ILE A 969 -39.58 -13.95 26.83
C ILE A 969 -39.69 -12.66 26.03
N TYR A 970 -39.46 -12.75 24.72
CA TYR A 970 -39.65 -11.66 23.78
C TYR A 970 -40.88 -11.92 22.91
N THR A 971 -41.85 -11.02 22.90
CA THR A 971 -42.98 -11.08 21.98
C THR A 971 -42.72 -10.17 20.80
N VAL A 972 -42.93 -10.68 19.58
CA VAL A 972 -42.80 -9.95 18.33
C VAL A 972 -44.15 -9.92 17.63
N ASP A 973 -44.74 -8.73 17.52
CA ASP A 973 -46.01 -8.49 16.84
C ASP A 973 -45.76 -7.87 15.47
N TRP A 974 -46.28 -8.54 14.43
CA TRP A 974 -46.30 -8.01 13.07
C TRP A 974 -47.60 -7.22 12.83
N PRO A 975 -47.57 -6.15 12.00
CA PRO A 975 -48.74 -5.34 11.75
C PRO A 975 -49.79 -6.11 10.96
N ALA A 976 -51.05 -5.75 11.17
CA ALA A 976 -52.17 -6.33 10.46
C ALA A 976 -51.98 -6.16 8.94
N GLY A 977 -51.91 -7.29 8.21
CA GLY A 977 -51.66 -7.28 6.76
C GLY A 977 -50.21 -7.61 6.35
N PHE A 978 -49.36 -8.09 7.26
CA PHE A 978 -48.02 -8.68 6.97
C PHE A 978 -47.98 -9.62 5.74
N GLN A 979 -49.12 -10.21 5.38
CA GLN A 979 -49.26 -11.03 4.18
C GLN A 979 -49.21 -10.27 2.84
N THR A 980 -49.34 -8.94 2.79
CA THR A 980 -49.49 -8.20 1.51
C THR A 980 -48.86 -6.80 1.50
N PRO A 981 -47.68 -6.63 0.86
CA PRO A 981 -47.31 -5.41 0.17
C PRO A 981 -47.54 -5.60 -1.35
N SER A 982 -48.58 -4.95 -1.88
CA SER A 982 -48.75 -4.53 -3.30
C SER A 982 -48.36 -5.45 -4.48
N GLY A 983 -48.16 -6.76 -4.31
CA GLY A 983 -47.96 -7.70 -5.43
C GLY A 983 -47.04 -8.91 -5.19
N THR A 984 -46.29 -8.94 -4.09
CA THR A 984 -45.38 -10.08 -3.79
C THR A 984 -45.62 -10.57 -2.36
N LEU A 985 -46.27 -11.72 -2.20
CA LEU A 985 -46.57 -12.28 -0.88
C LEU A 985 -45.27 -12.67 -0.15
N VAL A 986 -45.07 -12.18 1.08
CA VAL A 986 -44.12 -12.78 2.02
C VAL A 986 -44.59 -14.22 2.26
N LYS A 987 -43.70 -15.17 1.96
CA LYS A 987 -43.99 -16.61 2.05
C LYS A 987 -43.01 -17.35 2.94
N GLN A 988 -42.00 -16.65 3.44
CA GLN A 988 -40.96 -17.22 4.27
C GLN A 988 -40.43 -16.17 5.26
N LEU A 989 -40.21 -16.60 6.50
CA LEU A 989 -39.59 -15.82 7.57
C LEU A 989 -38.44 -16.66 8.15
N GLU A 990 -37.21 -16.15 8.05
CA GLU A 990 -36.02 -16.70 8.69
C GLU A 990 -35.83 -15.97 10.02
N VAL A 991 -35.77 -16.71 11.11
CA VAL A 991 -35.54 -16.19 12.46
C VAL A 991 -34.24 -16.79 12.96
N THR A 992 -33.32 -15.93 13.37
CA THR A 992 -31.96 -16.33 13.76
C THR A 992 -31.63 -15.76 15.12
N LEU A 993 -31.04 -16.57 15.99
CA LEU A 993 -30.36 -16.11 17.20
C LEU A 993 -28.85 -16.13 16.94
N ASP A 994 -28.28 -14.94 16.80
CA ASP A 994 -26.86 -14.71 16.54
C ASP A 994 -26.14 -14.25 17.82
N ASP A 995 -24.80 -14.29 17.79
CA ASP A 995 -23.93 -13.71 18.81
C ASP A 995 -24.08 -14.28 20.23
N VAL A 996 -24.29 -15.59 20.33
CA VAL A 996 -24.52 -16.32 21.59
C VAL A 996 -23.44 -17.35 21.90
N GLU A 997 -23.29 -17.69 23.18
CA GLU A 997 -22.39 -18.75 23.66
C GLU A 997 -23.14 -20.09 23.82
N LEU A 998 -22.43 -21.22 23.72
CA LEU A 998 -23.02 -22.55 23.93
C LEU A 998 -23.83 -22.62 25.24
N GLY A 999 -25.09 -23.03 25.14
CA GLY A 999 -26.01 -23.13 26.27
C GLY A 999 -26.74 -21.84 26.64
N ASP A 1000 -26.49 -20.72 25.96
CA ASP A 1000 -27.40 -19.58 25.98
C ASP A 1000 -28.78 -19.96 25.47
N SER A 1001 -29.82 -19.31 25.99
CA SER A 1001 -31.19 -19.59 25.58
C SER A 1001 -32.08 -18.36 25.69
N VAL A 1002 -33.13 -18.33 24.88
CA VAL A 1002 -34.12 -17.25 24.91
C VAL A 1002 -35.46 -17.77 24.39
N TYR A 1003 -36.55 -17.27 24.96
CA TYR A 1003 -37.89 -17.53 24.44
C TYR A 1003 -38.36 -16.40 23.54
N VAL A 1004 -38.93 -16.75 22.39
CA VAL A 1004 -39.48 -15.81 21.42
C VAL A 1004 -40.91 -16.23 21.07
N CYS A 1005 -41.85 -15.31 21.14
CA CYS A 1005 -43.24 -15.50 20.73
C CYS A 1005 -43.52 -14.64 19.50
N LEU A 1006 -43.66 -15.28 18.35
CA LEU A 1006 -44.05 -14.64 17.10
C LEU A 1006 -45.57 -14.59 17.05
N ARG A 1007 -46.11 -13.42 17.37
CA ARG A 1007 -47.53 -13.22 17.55
C ARG A 1007 -48.26 -13.27 16.22
N GLN A 1008 -49.45 -13.87 16.21
CA GLN A 1008 -50.33 -14.03 15.04
C GLN A 1008 -49.76 -14.91 13.90
N LEU A 1009 -48.50 -15.33 13.97
CA LEU A 1009 -47.87 -16.16 12.96
C LEU A 1009 -48.51 -17.55 12.89
N GLY A 1010 -48.90 -18.11 14.04
CA GLY A 1010 -49.50 -19.44 14.16
C GLY A 1010 -50.86 -19.57 13.46
N ALA A 1011 -51.58 -18.45 13.28
CA ALA A 1011 -52.86 -18.39 12.59
C ALA A 1011 -52.75 -18.34 11.05
N LEU A 1012 -51.53 -18.29 10.51
CA LEU A 1012 -51.31 -18.21 9.06
C LEU A 1012 -51.74 -19.53 8.38
N PRO A 1013 -52.55 -19.46 7.30
CA PRO A 1013 -52.96 -20.65 6.57
C PRO A 1013 -51.76 -21.40 6.01
N SER A 1014 -51.72 -22.71 6.18
CA SER A 1014 -50.64 -23.58 5.67
C SER A 1014 -49.24 -23.31 6.26
N LEU A 1015 -49.17 -22.68 7.44
CA LEU A 1015 -47.89 -22.48 8.13
C LEU A 1015 -47.16 -23.81 8.34
N ALA A 1016 -45.91 -23.86 7.89
CA ALA A 1016 -44.96 -24.93 8.10
C ALA A 1016 -43.66 -24.35 8.66
N GLY A 1017 -43.18 -24.93 9.77
CA GLY A 1017 -41.85 -24.65 10.31
C GLY A 1017 -40.84 -25.74 9.96
N PRO A 1018 -39.60 -25.64 10.45
CA PRO A 1018 -38.54 -26.59 10.15
C PRO A 1018 -38.86 -28.01 10.66
N VAL A 1019 -38.57 -29.01 9.82
CA VAL A 1019 -38.90 -30.42 10.09
C VAL A 1019 -38.07 -30.94 11.28
N GLY A 1020 -38.73 -31.57 12.25
CA GLY A 1020 -38.07 -32.20 13.40
C GLY A 1020 -37.83 -31.28 14.60
N GLN A 1021 -38.09 -29.98 14.47
CA GLN A 1021 -37.93 -28.99 15.56
C GLN A 1021 -39.27 -28.57 16.19
N GLN A 1022 -40.41 -29.06 15.68
CA GLN A 1022 -41.73 -28.79 16.25
C GLN A 1022 -42.03 -29.73 17.43
N VAL A 1023 -42.36 -29.16 18.59
CA VAL A 1023 -42.84 -29.91 19.77
C VAL A 1023 -44.36 -29.88 19.86
N THR A 1024 -44.95 -30.86 20.57
CA THR A 1024 -46.41 -31.08 20.60
C THR A 1024 -47.16 -30.24 21.64
N SER A 1025 -46.45 -29.58 22.56
CA SER A 1025 -47.09 -28.78 23.61
C SER A 1025 -46.14 -27.71 24.16
N ALA A 1026 -46.73 -26.69 24.78
CA ALA A 1026 -46.01 -25.67 25.56
C ALA A 1026 -45.05 -26.32 26.58
N PHE A 1027 -45.54 -27.33 27.31
CA PHE A 1027 -44.73 -28.07 28.29
C PHE A 1027 -43.50 -28.72 27.64
N ALA A 1028 -43.66 -29.35 26.47
CA ALA A 1028 -42.52 -29.94 25.77
C ALA A 1028 -41.51 -28.87 25.30
N LEU A 1029 -41.96 -27.65 24.99
CA LEU A 1029 -41.08 -26.55 24.58
C LEU A 1029 -40.17 -26.09 25.71
N VAL A 1030 -40.69 -25.93 26.93
CA VAL A 1030 -39.88 -25.43 28.05
C VAL A 1030 -38.75 -26.37 28.44
N TYR A 1031 -39.01 -27.69 28.36
CA TYR A 1031 -38.00 -28.71 28.63
C TYR A 1031 -37.20 -29.11 27.40
N ALA A 1032 -37.37 -28.42 26.26
CA ALA A 1032 -36.52 -28.64 25.11
C ALA A 1032 -35.06 -28.26 25.46
N THR A 1033 -34.14 -29.15 25.07
CA THR A 1033 -32.69 -28.99 25.27
C THR A 1033 -31.97 -28.58 23.98
N SER A 1034 -32.72 -28.35 22.91
CA SER A 1034 -32.27 -27.88 21.61
C SER A 1034 -33.28 -26.87 21.08
N THR A 1035 -32.89 -26.03 20.14
CA THR A 1035 -33.83 -25.08 19.54
C THR A 1035 -35.05 -25.80 19.00
N SER A 1036 -36.22 -25.34 19.44
CA SER A 1036 -37.50 -25.97 19.17
C SER A 1036 -38.58 -24.90 19.08
N PHE A 1037 -39.69 -25.23 18.41
CA PHE A 1037 -40.85 -24.36 18.37
C PHE A 1037 -42.16 -25.11 18.64
N TRP A 1038 -43.15 -24.39 19.14
CA TRP A 1038 -44.52 -24.85 19.37
C TRP A 1038 -45.49 -23.85 18.74
N ASN A 1039 -46.41 -24.34 17.92
CA ASN A 1039 -47.51 -23.54 17.37
C ASN A 1039 -48.78 -23.86 18.16
N ASP A 1040 -49.38 -22.83 18.79
CA ASP A 1040 -50.61 -22.97 19.59
C ASP A 1040 -51.90 -22.74 18.77
N GLY A 1041 -51.76 -22.48 17.47
CA GLY A 1041 -52.84 -22.16 16.53
C GLY A 1041 -53.10 -20.66 16.37
N THR A 1042 -52.49 -19.81 17.19
CA THR A 1042 -52.53 -18.34 17.07
C THR A 1042 -51.12 -17.78 16.92
N ASP A 1043 -50.21 -18.19 17.80
CA ASP A 1043 -48.83 -17.72 17.90
C ASP A 1043 -47.83 -18.87 17.68
N VAL A 1044 -46.61 -18.52 17.30
CA VAL A 1044 -45.48 -19.46 17.29
C VAL A 1044 -44.53 -19.11 18.43
N TRP A 1045 -44.36 -20.06 19.35
CA TRP A 1045 -43.42 -19.97 20.46
C TRP A 1045 -42.14 -20.71 20.09
N ILE A 1046 -41.00 -20.07 20.28
CA ILE A 1046 -39.67 -20.61 20.02
C ILE A 1046 -38.91 -20.61 21.35
N LYS A 1047 -38.23 -21.70 21.65
CA LYS A 1047 -37.14 -21.72 22.62
C LYS A 1047 -35.87 -21.92 21.83
N TYR A 1048 -35.03 -20.90 21.77
CA TYR A 1048 -33.67 -21.07 21.29
C TYR A 1048 -32.81 -21.65 22.40
N VAL A 1049 -31.96 -22.60 22.05
CA VAL A 1049 -30.89 -23.11 22.90
C VAL A 1049 -29.65 -23.14 22.02
N ALA A 1050 -28.72 -22.22 22.25
CA ALA A 1050 -27.50 -22.07 21.49
C ALA A 1050 -26.69 -23.38 21.49
N VAL A 1051 -26.40 -23.86 20.29
CA VAL A 1051 -25.53 -24.99 19.98
C VAL A 1051 -24.30 -24.47 19.21
N PRO A 1052 -23.28 -25.30 18.90
CA PRO A 1052 -22.07 -24.82 18.22
C PRO A 1052 -22.30 -24.19 16.83
N ASP A 1053 -23.42 -24.49 16.16
CA ASP A 1053 -23.77 -23.95 14.85
C ASP A 1053 -24.89 -22.91 14.98
N GLU A 1054 -24.90 -21.88 14.11
CA GLU A 1054 -25.99 -20.91 14.01
C GLU A 1054 -27.31 -21.61 13.67
N GLU A 1055 -28.32 -21.51 14.54
CA GLU A 1055 -29.62 -22.12 14.33
C GLU A 1055 -30.62 -21.10 13.79
N THR A 1056 -30.81 -21.11 12.47
CA THR A 1056 -31.89 -20.36 11.80
C THR A 1056 -33.16 -21.22 11.73
N LEU A 1057 -34.28 -20.71 12.24
CA LEU A 1057 -35.61 -21.29 12.03
C LEU A 1057 -36.30 -20.66 10.83
N ILE A 1058 -36.76 -21.50 9.91
CA ILE A 1058 -37.40 -21.06 8.66
C ILE A 1058 -38.89 -21.42 8.68
N PHE A 1059 -39.75 -20.42 8.75
CA PHE A 1059 -41.21 -20.58 8.66
C PHE A 1059 -41.71 -20.21 7.27
N THR A 1060 -42.66 -20.98 6.73
CA THR A 1060 -43.28 -20.76 5.40
C THR A 1060 -44.79 -20.94 5.46
N TRP A 1061 -45.58 -20.25 4.62
CA TRP A 1061 -47.07 -20.35 4.62
C TRP A 1061 -47.70 -20.00 3.28
#